data_AF-A0A7C9L041-F1
#
_entry.id   AF-A0A7C9L041-F1
#
_cell.length_a   1.000
_cell.length_b   1.000
_cell.length_c   1.000
_cell.angle_alpha   90.00
_cell.angle_beta   90.00
_cell.angle_gamma   90.00
#
_symmetry.space_group_name_H-M   'P 1'
#
loop_
_entity.id
_entity.type
_entity.pdbx_description
1 polymer ?
#
loop_
_entity_poly.entity_id
_entity_poly.type
_entity_poly.pdbx_seq_one_letter_code
_entity_poly.pdbx_strand_id
1 'polypeptide(L)'
;MGLLAQSVGGGGGKAGKGGATSGGVSPVTNATKLFGTLSAGLNLGASVTTPINGILKIGKLATEVYSAADELYALAQQMAGDPGSIGGATSIDIGLSIGGSGGAAGQGGDLTVGNTGQISTFGAQSDGVFAQSSGGGGGKGGAASSTDTSVDDGRAQAAIGIGGGGAAGGNGASVGAVNASGALVQTQGVLGFGVVAQSVGGGGGAGGNGGSVGVVNASGALVQTQGVLGFGVVAQSVGGGGGSAGLAGTVAGSLVSLSVGIGGSGGSYGVGGGVKVTNAGAIDTGGKHSIGILAQSIGGGGGLARTMTTDETFDPADIINNPQGRLGDVHGLTLSFSGSTNTTGDGGTAEVDVAGSVATGGRTAHAILAQSIGGGGGAAIGGQVLGGKSSGGTGNGNGNTVTVATTAGAVISTAGDGAYGILAQSIGGGGGLGGSLADVSAVQPLAGGTAAVSAGTGSGGQVAIGLAGTRLTTTGARAPAIYAQSLGGGGGLIAQAGTLFSGGAGGSGGGNGVSVTLVNSVIDASGVQSPGIVIQTNGSGGAAVSIDAQSAVTGGAVASAGQTMMAGAIHILQGSGNTVTNAGTITGAGTVNPIALWSDAAVQIDNSGTITGAIATAGNGSVLTNRAGGVLDPGATLALGTGGRLANAGTLHVGGTRTIGATTVTGDLSSTGTIVFDADLVRGVGDKLAVTGHATITAEIAVASPTMRNARLALVSAAGGVTLAPQLAATASANQLFTYRFESDGTTLYATPQAQLAAQASGLVGRQQSVAGHLQSLFESGEAFDTGFTALSKLASRQDYAKTLDSLSGKALGAMAVQRYQSSRRFVSDVIGACDAPCSWARIQAGQTRQDEAADAIGYDAQFQVFEMGGQIPIAEGLDLGGALAYEHSLLRDSDGSARIDGDTMLGAIGLHYRSGALQLVGSVDGGFGWYASRRSITVGRDSQPADARPRLWNLGMALAANYRMPLGANSYLKPFAAVRGANVRANGFAEDSLSPFALQFAARGNFAASGTIGASLGTRIVIGEDARLDPFVTAAVEFAGGTGWETRARFVGESGASDPFAVKARAPGTIGRFGIGAELTSGPDFALSISYTPEFGSHYTTQQGVARLNYRF
;
A
#
# COMPACT_ATOMS: atom_id res chain seq x y z
N MET A 1 24.27 6.06 -43.84
CA MET A 1 24.76 4.81 -44.46
C MET A 1 25.01 3.82 -43.33
N GLY A 2 24.46 2.60 -43.42
CA GLY A 2 24.67 1.55 -42.41
C GLY A 2 26.01 0.82 -42.59
N LEU A 3 26.38 0.02 -41.59
CA LEU A 3 27.58 -0.82 -41.58
C LEU A 3 27.18 -2.28 -41.77
N LEU A 4 27.62 -2.89 -42.88
CA LEU A 4 27.31 -4.28 -43.23
C LEU A 4 28.58 -5.13 -43.20
N ALA A 5 28.57 -6.23 -42.45
CA ALA A 5 29.59 -7.26 -42.55
C ALA A 5 28.97 -8.66 -42.50
N GLN A 6 29.33 -9.49 -43.48
CA GLN A 6 28.78 -10.84 -43.62
C GLN A 6 29.90 -11.84 -43.97
N SER A 7 29.87 -13.02 -43.34
CA SER A 7 30.69 -14.19 -43.71
C SER A 7 29.76 -15.36 -44.02
N VAL A 8 29.95 -16.00 -45.18
CA VAL A 8 29.08 -17.09 -45.67
C VAL A 8 29.95 -18.27 -46.09
N GLY A 9 29.66 -19.46 -45.54
CA GLY A 9 30.30 -20.72 -45.92
C GLY A 9 29.83 -21.21 -47.29
N GLY A 10 30.74 -21.74 -48.11
CA GLY A 10 30.40 -22.27 -49.44
C GLY A 10 29.50 -23.51 -49.40
N GLY A 11 28.57 -23.65 -50.37
CA GLY A 11 27.63 -24.77 -50.44
C GLY A 11 28.23 -26.06 -51.03
N GLY A 12 27.77 -27.23 -50.58
CA GLY A 12 28.20 -28.54 -51.07
C GLY A 12 27.46 -28.99 -52.34
N GLY A 13 28.00 -28.68 -53.52
CA GLY A 13 27.42 -29.09 -54.82
C GLY A 13 27.75 -30.54 -55.24
N LYS A 14 26.86 -31.17 -56.04
CA LYS A 14 27.06 -32.49 -56.66
C LYS A 14 27.87 -32.40 -57.96
N ALA A 15 29.19 -32.28 -57.85
CA ALA A 15 30.17 -32.68 -58.87
C ALA A 15 31.55 -32.32 -58.33
N GLY A 16 32.48 -33.27 -58.31
CA GLY A 16 33.82 -33.03 -57.78
C GLY A 16 34.53 -31.89 -58.51
N LYS A 17 34.56 -30.69 -57.92
CA LYS A 17 35.61 -29.66 -58.03
C LYS A 17 35.55 -28.74 -56.80
N GLY A 18 36.59 -28.83 -55.95
CA GLY A 18 37.00 -27.82 -54.96
C GLY A 18 36.06 -27.53 -53.80
N GLY A 19 36.33 -28.10 -52.61
CA GLY A 19 35.76 -27.59 -51.36
C GLY A 19 36.13 -26.13 -51.18
N ALA A 20 35.13 -25.26 -51.00
CA ALA A 20 35.36 -23.84 -50.78
C ALA A 20 35.97 -23.64 -49.38
N THR A 21 37.22 -23.17 -49.33
CA THR A 21 37.88 -22.74 -48.11
C THR A 21 37.25 -21.44 -47.60
N SER A 22 36.92 -21.44 -46.30
CA SER A 22 36.43 -20.33 -45.48
C SER A 22 37.27 -19.05 -45.64
N GLY A 23 36.60 -17.91 -45.80
CA GLY A 23 37.20 -16.58 -45.64
C GLY A 23 36.57 -15.85 -44.45
N GLY A 24 37.32 -15.74 -43.34
CA GLY A 24 36.96 -14.84 -42.25
C GLY A 24 37.16 -13.38 -42.67
N VAL A 25 36.33 -12.47 -42.16
CA VAL A 25 36.45 -11.03 -42.44
C VAL A 25 37.21 -10.38 -41.30
N SER A 26 38.38 -9.79 -41.56
CA SER A 26 39.11 -9.01 -40.53
C SER A 26 38.24 -7.86 -40.00
N PRO A 27 38.37 -7.47 -38.71
CA PRO A 27 37.52 -6.47 -38.05
C PRO A 27 37.21 -5.25 -38.93
N VAL A 28 35.93 -4.88 -39.01
CA VAL A 28 35.47 -3.74 -39.82
C VAL A 28 35.14 -2.58 -38.90
N THR A 29 35.91 -1.49 -39.01
CA THR A 29 35.71 -0.22 -38.29
C THR A 29 35.51 0.93 -39.28
N ASN A 30 34.67 1.91 -38.91
CA ASN A 30 34.10 2.92 -39.81
C ASN A 30 35.11 3.82 -40.57
N ALA A 31 36.35 3.95 -40.09
CA ALA A 31 37.29 4.95 -40.61
C ALA A 31 38.39 4.39 -41.54
N THR A 32 38.90 3.17 -41.29
CA THR A 32 40.15 2.71 -41.92
C THR A 32 39.93 2.03 -43.28
N LYS A 33 38.82 1.29 -43.44
CA LYS A 33 38.50 0.62 -44.71
C LYS A 33 37.82 1.54 -45.72
N LEU A 34 37.04 2.56 -45.32
CA LEU A 34 36.45 3.49 -46.28
C LEU A 34 37.54 4.28 -47.02
N PHE A 35 38.60 4.72 -46.33
CA PHE A 35 39.76 5.36 -46.97
C PHE A 35 40.58 4.37 -47.81
N GLY A 36 40.74 3.12 -47.37
CA GLY A 36 41.41 2.06 -48.14
C GLY A 36 40.66 1.63 -49.40
N THR A 37 39.33 1.51 -49.33
CA THR A 37 38.47 1.11 -50.45
C THR A 37 38.21 2.27 -51.40
N LEU A 38 38.09 3.51 -50.90
CA LEU A 38 38.04 4.71 -51.76
C LEU A 38 39.39 4.95 -52.45
N SER A 39 40.53 4.77 -51.77
CA SER A 39 41.85 4.87 -52.42
C SER A 39 42.13 3.75 -53.42
N ALA A 40 41.68 2.52 -53.13
CA ALA A 40 41.73 1.40 -54.08
C ALA A 40 40.76 1.57 -55.27
N GLY A 41 39.60 2.20 -55.05
CA GLY A 41 38.62 2.51 -56.10
C GLY A 41 38.95 3.75 -56.95
N LEU A 42 39.70 4.72 -56.41
CA LEU A 42 40.10 5.95 -57.09
C LEU A 42 41.45 5.84 -57.84
N ASN A 43 42.14 4.69 -57.71
CA ASN A 43 43.26 4.30 -58.57
C ASN A 43 44.38 5.37 -58.72
N LEU A 44 44.73 6.06 -57.63
CA LEU A 44 45.83 7.02 -57.62
C LEU A 44 47.16 6.27 -57.40
N GLY A 45 47.68 5.70 -58.48
CA GLY A 45 49.09 5.29 -58.57
C GLY A 45 49.36 3.84 -58.96
N ALA A 46 48.87 3.37 -60.11
CA ALA A 46 49.55 2.30 -60.87
C ALA A 46 49.05 2.26 -62.33
N SER A 47 49.99 2.33 -63.27
CA SER A 47 49.77 2.39 -64.72
C SER A 47 49.06 1.15 -65.30
N VAL A 48 48.12 1.44 -66.20
CA VAL A 48 47.31 0.54 -67.02
C VAL A 48 48.09 0.04 -68.23
N THR A 49 48.14 -1.28 -68.45
CA THR A 49 48.31 -1.91 -69.78
C THR A 49 47.37 -3.12 -69.96
N THR A 50 46.19 -2.79 -70.51
CA THR A 50 45.31 -3.54 -71.43
C THR A 50 44.54 -4.81 -71.01
N PRO A 51 43.18 -4.74 -71.03
CA PRO A 51 42.25 -5.86 -71.18
C PRO A 51 41.66 -5.93 -72.61
N ILE A 52 41.89 -7.03 -73.35
CA ILE A 52 41.07 -7.46 -74.51
C ILE A 52 41.11 -8.99 -74.59
N ASN A 53 40.00 -9.65 -74.25
CA ASN A 53 39.46 -10.84 -74.95
C ASN A 53 38.23 -11.42 -74.24
N GLY A 54 37.12 -10.70 -74.34
CA GLY A 54 35.83 -11.33 -74.57
C GLY A 54 35.37 -10.89 -75.94
N ILE A 55 35.37 -11.80 -76.92
CA ILE A 55 34.58 -11.84 -78.17
C ILE A 55 35.22 -12.94 -79.04
N LEU A 56 34.75 -14.19 -78.87
CA LEU A 56 34.32 -14.98 -80.03
C LEU A 56 33.33 -16.05 -79.57
N LYS A 57 32.19 -16.00 -80.26
CA LYS A 57 30.92 -16.68 -80.04
C LYS A 57 30.91 -18.01 -80.84
N ILE A 58 29.95 -18.88 -80.46
CA ILE A 58 29.32 -19.95 -81.27
C ILE A 58 29.93 -21.37 -81.13
N GLY A 59 29.47 -22.10 -80.12
CA GLY A 59 29.32 -23.56 -80.16
C GLY A 59 27.86 -23.88 -80.48
N LYS A 60 27.51 -23.98 -81.76
CA LYS A 60 26.20 -24.47 -82.22
C LYS A 60 26.36 -25.93 -82.65
N LEU A 61 25.51 -26.78 -82.06
CA LEU A 61 24.63 -27.72 -82.75
C LEU A 61 25.11 -28.18 -84.14
N ALA A 62 25.80 -29.31 -84.19
CA ALA A 62 25.77 -30.28 -85.27
C ALA A 62 26.37 -31.59 -84.74
N THR A 63 25.83 -32.72 -85.21
CA THR A 63 26.41 -34.06 -85.06
C THR A 63 25.97 -34.89 -83.85
N GLU A 64 24.66 -34.94 -83.61
CA GLU A 64 24.01 -36.26 -83.63
C GLU A 64 23.80 -36.64 -85.11
N VAL A 65 23.97 -37.93 -85.44
CA VAL A 65 23.43 -38.67 -86.63
C VAL A 65 24.44 -39.54 -87.42
N TYR A 66 25.76 -39.61 -87.16
CA TYR A 66 26.60 -40.59 -87.90
C TYR A 66 27.70 -41.30 -87.10
N SER A 67 27.30 -42.17 -86.18
CA SER A 67 28.07 -43.39 -85.86
C SER A 67 27.22 -44.60 -85.42
N ALA A 68 25.90 -44.55 -85.62
CA ALA A 68 25.00 -45.71 -85.55
C ALA A 68 25.14 -46.66 -86.78
N ALA A 69 26.35 -46.79 -87.34
CA ALA A 69 26.64 -47.65 -88.49
C ALA A 69 27.85 -48.58 -88.27
N ASP A 70 28.70 -48.34 -87.27
CA ASP A 70 29.87 -49.19 -86.98
C ASP A 70 29.57 -50.32 -85.99
N GLU A 71 28.50 -50.20 -85.20
CA GLU A 71 28.01 -51.27 -84.31
C GLU A 71 27.27 -52.40 -85.04
N LEU A 72 27.02 -52.30 -86.36
CA LEU A 72 26.27 -53.30 -87.12
C LEU A 72 27.11 -54.20 -88.05
N TYR A 73 28.42 -53.93 -88.23
CA TYR A 73 29.32 -54.79 -89.02
C TYR A 73 30.23 -55.68 -88.15
N ALA A 74 30.45 -55.30 -86.88
CA ALA A 74 31.29 -56.06 -85.94
C ALA A 74 30.59 -57.27 -85.30
N LEU A 75 29.28 -57.48 -85.54
CA LEU A 75 28.58 -58.71 -85.18
C LEU A 75 28.88 -59.89 -86.15
N ALA A 76 29.54 -59.67 -87.30
CA ALA A 76 29.53 -60.67 -88.37
C ALA A 76 30.75 -61.62 -88.47
N GLN A 77 31.86 -61.44 -87.72
CA GLN A 77 33.08 -62.24 -87.96
C GLN A 77 33.70 -62.98 -86.76
N GLN A 78 33.18 -62.89 -85.53
CA GLN A 78 33.83 -63.55 -84.38
C GLN A 78 32.96 -64.53 -83.56
N MET A 79 31.80 -64.94 -84.09
CA MET A 79 30.98 -66.00 -83.49
C MET A 79 30.68 -67.15 -84.46
N ALA A 80 31.69 -67.56 -85.23
CA ALA A 80 31.69 -68.84 -85.94
C ALA A 80 32.27 -69.95 -85.03
N GLY A 81 31.43 -70.85 -84.52
CA GLY A 81 31.85 -72.08 -83.84
C GLY A 81 30.86 -72.62 -82.79
N ASP A 82 29.94 -73.47 -83.23
CA ASP A 82 29.02 -74.36 -82.46
C ASP A 82 29.77 -75.66 -82.01
N PRO A 83 29.26 -76.67 -81.25
CA PRO A 83 28.05 -76.83 -80.38
C PRO A 83 28.27 -77.54 -79.00
N GLY A 84 27.27 -77.51 -78.10
CA GLY A 84 26.91 -78.69 -77.28
C GLY A 84 26.76 -78.59 -75.73
N SER A 85 25.50 -78.43 -75.26
CA SER A 85 24.78 -79.06 -74.10
C SER A 85 25.45 -79.09 -72.69
N ILE A 86 24.85 -78.74 -71.53
CA ILE A 86 23.51 -79.03 -70.95
C ILE A 86 23.27 -78.14 -69.68
N GLY A 87 22.04 -77.68 -69.39
CA GLY A 87 21.52 -77.60 -67.98
C GLY A 87 21.15 -76.25 -67.31
N GLY A 88 20.01 -75.64 -67.66
CA GLY A 88 18.91 -75.38 -66.70
C GLY A 88 19.01 -74.36 -65.55
N ALA A 89 19.68 -73.21 -65.72
CA ALA A 89 19.46 -71.87 -65.09
C ALA A 89 20.82 -71.17 -64.90
N THR A 90 21.22 -70.33 -65.87
CA THR A 90 22.58 -69.76 -65.93
C THR A 90 22.67 -68.23 -65.72
N SER A 91 21.58 -67.53 -65.38
CA SER A 91 21.70 -66.15 -64.85
C SER A 91 20.57 -65.73 -63.90
N ILE A 92 20.96 -65.05 -62.82
CA ILE A 92 20.10 -64.23 -61.96
C ILE A 92 20.41 -62.77 -62.32
N ASP A 93 19.41 -61.97 -62.67
CA ASP A 93 19.58 -60.54 -62.92
C ASP A 93 19.37 -59.77 -61.61
N ILE A 94 20.40 -59.01 -61.20
CA ILE A 94 20.36 -58.17 -60.00
C ILE A 94 20.57 -56.71 -60.43
N GLY A 95 19.49 -55.94 -60.44
CA GLY A 95 19.54 -54.49 -60.55
C GLY A 95 19.97 -53.86 -59.21
N LEU A 96 21.25 -53.48 -59.09
CA LEU A 96 21.78 -52.73 -57.94
C LEU A 96 21.96 -51.25 -58.31
N SER A 97 21.26 -50.36 -57.59
CA SER A 97 21.48 -48.91 -57.69
C SER A 97 22.02 -48.37 -56.36
N ILE A 98 23.11 -47.59 -56.43
CA ILE A 98 23.72 -46.91 -55.27
C ILE A 98 23.72 -45.41 -55.52
N GLY A 99 23.04 -44.66 -54.65
CA GLY A 99 23.03 -43.21 -54.69
C GLY A 99 24.33 -42.63 -54.13
N GLY A 100 24.89 -41.59 -54.76
CA GLY A 100 26.09 -40.91 -54.25
C GLY A 100 25.85 -40.16 -52.93
N SER A 101 26.87 -40.03 -52.07
CA SER A 101 26.79 -39.19 -50.87
C SER A 101 26.71 -37.71 -51.22
N GLY A 102 26.07 -36.90 -50.37
CA GLY A 102 26.11 -35.44 -50.47
C GLY A 102 27.52 -34.88 -50.25
N GLY A 103 27.81 -33.68 -50.78
CA GLY A 103 29.05 -32.96 -50.50
C GLY A 103 29.01 -32.20 -49.17
N ALA A 104 30.13 -32.17 -48.45
CA ALA A 104 30.25 -31.41 -47.20
C ALA A 104 30.12 -29.89 -47.44
N ALA A 105 29.51 -29.20 -46.49
CA ALA A 105 29.37 -27.75 -46.50
C ALA A 105 30.57 -27.01 -45.89
N GLY A 106 30.81 -25.77 -46.32
CA GLY A 106 31.80 -24.87 -45.73
C GLY A 106 31.32 -24.24 -44.42
N GLN A 107 32.24 -24.00 -43.48
CA GLN A 107 31.98 -23.29 -42.23
C GLN A 107 31.85 -21.78 -42.48
N GLY A 108 31.04 -21.08 -41.67
CA GLY A 108 31.09 -19.63 -41.56
C GLY A 108 32.38 -19.17 -40.86
N GLY A 109 32.76 -17.90 -41.02
CA GLY A 109 33.95 -17.32 -40.38
C GLY A 109 33.61 -16.35 -39.26
N ASP A 110 34.51 -16.23 -38.28
CA ASP A 110 34.36 -15.28 -37.18
C ASP A 110 34.26 -13.85 -37.70
N LEU A 111 33.41 -13.05 -37.04
CA LEU A 111 33.13 -11.68 -37.43
C LEU A 111 33.06 -10.77 -36.21
N THR A 112 33.66 -9.58 -36.28
CA THR A 112 33.45 -8.51 -35.29
C THR A 112 33.30 -7.15 -35.98
N VAL A 113 32.26 -6.43 -35.61
CA VAL A 113 31.88 -5.13 -36.17
C VAL A 113 31.89 -4.07 -35.07
N GLY A 114 32.56 -2.93 -35.30
CA GLY A 114 32.67 -1.85 -34.31
C GLY A 114 32.24 -0.49 -34.86
N ASN A 115 31.25 0.14 -34.21
CA ASN A 115 30.84 1.53 -34.46
C ASN A 115 31.50 2.47 -33.43
N THR A 116 32.17 3.51 -33.91
CA THR A 116 32.81 4.55 -33.06
C THR A 116 32.28 5.96 -33.35
N GLY A 117 31.22 6.10 -34.16
CA GLY A 117 30.68 7.38 -34.60
C GLY A 117 29.16 7.34 -34.78
N GLN A 118 28.62 8.26 -35.58
CA GLN A 118 27.18 8.33 -35.86
C GLN A 118 26.81 7.55 -37.12
N ILE A 119 25.82 6.67 -37.01
CA ILE A 119 25.15 5.96 -38.09
C ILE A 119 23.67 6.36 -38.09
N SER A 120 23.18 6.91 -39.20
CA SER A 120 21.76 7.21 -39.41
C SER A 120 21.22 6.52 -40.67
N THR A 121 20.06 5.87 -40.53
CA THR A 121 19.30 5.23 -41.63
C THR A 121 17.82 5.64 -41.58
N PHE A 122 17.22 5.85 -42.75
CA PHE A 122 15.87 6.43 -42.88
C PHE A 122 14.90 5.55 -43.67
N GLY A 123 15.40 4.69 -44.56
CA GLY A 123 14.55 3.84 -45.40
C GLY A 123 13.97 2.65 -44.63
N ALA A 124 12.85 2.11 -45.13
CA ALA A 124 12.31 0.85 -44.63
C ALA A 124 13.36 -0.28 -44.73
N GLN A 125 13.37 -1.19 -43.74
CA GLN A 125 14.33 -2.28 -43.61
C GLN A 125 15.81 -1.86 -43.65
N SER A 126 16.11 -0.57 -43.39
CA SER A 126 17.48 -0.06 -43.40
C SER A 126 18.10 -0.18 -42.02
N ASP A 127 18.83 -1.27 -41.80
CA ASP A 127 19.51 -1.53 -40.53
C ASP A 127 20.74 -0.61 -40.33
N GLY A 128 21.01 -0.22 -39.09
CA GLY A 128 22.16 0.58 -38.72
C GLY A 128 23.48 -0.20 -38.81
N VAL A 129 23.59 -1.27 -38.01
CA VAL A 129 24.71 -2.21 -37.99
C VAL A 129 24.18 -3.62 -38.23
N PHE A 130 24.69 -4.32 -39.23
CA PHE A 130 24.33 -5.71 -39.53
C PHE A 130 25.58 -6.60 -39.62
N ALA A 131 25.71 -7.53 -38.68
CA ALA A 131 26.79 -8.49 -38.57
C ALA A 131 26.24 -9.92 -38.64
N GLN A 132 26.66 -10.72 -39.62
CA GLN A 132 26.17 -12.09 -39.78
C GLN A 132 27.26 -13.08 -40.17
N SER A 133 27.28 -14.24 -39.50
CA SER A 133 28.02 -15.43 -39.93
C SER A 133 27.03 -16.54 -40.28
N SER A 134 27.14 -17.09 -41.49
CA SER A 134 26.28 -18.18 -41.96
C SER A 134 27.11 -19.38 -42.42
N GLY A 135 26.78 -20.57 -41.91
CA GLY A 135 27.34 -21.82 -42.40
C GLY A 135 26.77 -22.23 -43.76
N GLY A 136 27.56 -22.94 -44.56
CA GLY A 136 27.16 -23.40 -45.90
C GLY A 136 26.11 -24.52 -45.85
N GLY A 137 25.33 -24.67 -46.92
CA GLY A 137 24.35 -25.75 -47.04
C GLY A 137 24.98 -27.11 -47.36
N GLY A 138 24.58 -28.17 -46.65
CA GLY A 138 25.01 -29.56 -46.88
C GLY A 138 24.35 -30.19 -48.11
N GLY A 139 25.10 -31.01 -48.84
CA GLY A 139 24.59 -31.68 -50.04
C GLY A 139 23.55 -32.77 -49.71
N LYS A 140 22.46 -32.85 -50.48
CA LYS A 140 21.51 -33.97 -50.44
C LYS A 140 22.14 -35.23 -51.05
N GLY A 141 21.92 -36.41 -50.46
CA GLY A 141 22.34 -37.67 -51.07
C GLY A 141 21.63 -37.96 -52.41
N GLY A 142 22.19 -38.84 -53.24
CA GLY A 142 21.55 -39.32 -54.47
C GLY A 142 20.41 -40.28 -54.18
N ALA A 143 19.28 -40.10 -54.85
CA ALA A 143 18.26 -41.14 -54.91
C ALA A 143 18.80 -42.33 -55.71
N ALA A 144 18.54 -43.55 -55.25
CA ALA A 144 18.83 -44.77 -55.97
C ALA A 144 17.50 -45.36 -56.45
N SER A 145 17.31 -45.47 -57.76
CA SER A 145 16.13 -46.10 -58.35
C SER A 145 16.62 -47.20 -59.28
N SER A 146 16.37 -48.46 -58.90
CA SER A 146 16.58 -49.62 -59.75
C SER A 146 15.24 -50.03 -60.36
N THR A 147 15.13 -49.97 -61.68
CA THR A 147 14.00 -50.52 -62.44
C THR A 147 14.57 -51.64 -63.28
N ASP A 148 14.08 -52.86 -63.11
CA ASP A 148 14.50 -54.01 -63.92
C ASP A 148 13.32 -54.52 -64.74
N THR A 149 13.54 -54.78 -66.03
CA THR A 149 12.52 -55.27 -66.96
C THR A 149 13.09 -56.47 -67.71
N SER A 150 12.65 -57.68 -67.34
CA SER A 150 12.94 -58.91 -68.09
C SER A 150 12.02 -59.01 -69.31
N VAL A 151 12.54 -59.49 -70.44
CA VAL A 151 11.78 -59.83 -71.65
C VAL A 151 11.41 -61.32 -71.75
N ASP A 152 11.77 -62.16 -70.76
CA ASP A 152 11.43 -63.60 -70.75
C ASP A 152 10.93 -64.12 -69.38
N ASP A 153 9.92 -65.00 -69.41
CA ASP A 153 9.07 -65.51 -68.31
C ASP A 153 9.71 -66.56 -67.36
N GLY A 154 11.04 -66.68 -67.33
CA GLY A 154 11.74 -67.77 -66.62
C GLY A 154 12.62 -67.40 -65.42
N ARG A 155 12.71 -66.12 -65.01
CA ARG A 155 13.74 -65.62 -64.07
C ARG A 155 13.17 -65.17 -62.72
N ALA A 156 13.90 -65.40 -61.62
CA ALA A 156 13.61 -64.80 -60.31
C ALA A 156 14.27 -63.40 -60.19
N GLN A 157 13.53 -62.39 -59.74
CA GLN A 157 13.91 -60.96 -59.75
C GLN A 157 14.23 -60.43 -58.35
N ALA A 158 15.29 -59.62 -58.21
CA ALA A 158 15.56 -58.82 -57.00
C ALA A 158 16.15 -57.44 -57.36
N ALA A 159 15.39 -56.37 -57.08
CA ALA A 159 15.83 -54.99 -57.22
C ALA A 159 16.27 -54.44 -55.85
N ILE A 160 17.53 -53.99 -55.74
CA ILE A 160 18.09 -53.45 -54.50
C ILE A 160 18.51 -51.99 -54.74
N GLY A 161 17.76 -51.05 -54.18
CA GLY A 161 18.10 -49.63 -54.16
C GLY A 161 18.68 -49.22 -52.81
N ILE A 162 19.93 -48.75 -52.79
CA ILE A 162 20.57 -48.16 -51.60
C ILE A 162 20.79 -46.67 -51.89
N GLY A 163 19.91 -45.82 -51.35
CA GLY A 163 20.05 -44.37 -51.45
C GLY A 163 21.33 -43.85 -50.78
N GLY A 164 21.89 -42.76 -51.29
CA GLY A 164 23.06 -42.12 -50.69
C GLY A 164 22.68 -41.26 -49.49
N GLY A 165 23.55 -41.19 -48.47
CA GLY A 165 23.38 -40.29 -47.33
C GLY A 165 23.60 -38.82 -47.71
N GLY A 166 22.83 -37.90 -47.13
CA GLY A 166 23.12 -36.46 -47.18
C GLY A 166 24.34 -36.11 -46.31
N ALA A 167 25.07 -35.07 -46.67
CA ALA A 167 26.18 -34.55 -45.87
C ALA A 167 25.71 -33.45 -44.91
N ALA A 168 26.47 -33.24 -43.83
CA ALA A 168 26.16 -32.22 -42.83
C ALA A 168 26.28 -30.79 -43.39
N GLY A 169 25.46 -29.89 -42.86
CA GLY A 169 25.58 -28.44 -43.06
C GLY A 169 26.79 -27.88 -42.31
N GLY A 170 27.27 -26.71 -42.74
CA GLY A 170 28.36 -26.00 -42.09
C GLY A 170 27.87 -25.25 -40.86
N ASN A 171 28.67 -25.10 -39.83
CA ASN A 171 28.37 -24.28 -38.65
C ASN A 171 28.51 -22.79 -38.99
N GLY A 172 27.73 -21.96 -38.29
CA GLY A 172 28.05 -20.55 -38.11
C GLY A 172 29.23 -20.39 -37.15
N ALA A 173 29.86 -19.21 -37.16
CA ALA A 173 31.00 -18.87 -36.33
C ALA A 173 30.65 -17.75 -35.35
N SER A 174 31.62 -17.31 -34.54
CA SER A 174 31.38 -16.30 -33.52
C SER A 174 31.14 -14.91 -34.15
N VAL A 175 30.10 -14.22 -33.67
CA VAL A 175 29.75 -12.87 -34.15
C VAL A 175 29.77 -11.87 -33.01
N GLY A 176 30.51 -10.79 -33.18
CA GLY A 176 30.60 -9.66 -32.26
C GLY A 176 30.11 -8.36 -32.89
N ALA A 177 29.33 -7.57 -32.14
CA ALA A 177 29.00 -6.19 -32.50
C ALA A 177 29.24 -5.25 -31.31
N VAL A 178 29.91 -4.12 -31.55
CA VAL A 178 30.24 -3.14 -30.52
C VAL A 178 29.82 -1.74 -30.95
N ASN A 179 28.95 -1.09 -30.18
CA ASN A 179 28.69 0.34 -30.26
C ASN A 179 29.50 1.04 -29.15
N ALA A 180 30.59 1.71 -29.53
CA ALA A 180 31.56 2.26 -28.60
C ALA A 180 31.04 3.52 -27.87
N SER A 181 31.73 3.91 -26.79
CA SER A 181 31.38 5.11 -26.02
C SER A 181 31.26 6.35 -26.91
N GLY A 182 30.15 7.09 -26.79
CA GLY A 182 29.86 8.29 -27.60
C GLY A 182 29.36 8.00 -29.01
N ALA A 183 29.23 6.74 -29.41
CA ALA A 183 28.70 6.36 -30.72
C ALA A 183 27.16 6.36 -30.74
N LEU A 184 26.58 6.73 -31.88
CA LEU A 184 25.14 6.81 -32.11
C LEU A 184 24.75 5.89 -33.27
N VAL A 185 23.75 5.04 -33.06
CA VAL A 185 23.04 4.33 -34.13
C VAL A 185 21.59 4.76 -34.11
N GLN A 186 21.12 5.36 -35.19
CA GLN A 186 19.76 5.86 -35.32
C GLN A 186 19.08 5.28 -36.55
N THR A 187 17.93 4.62 -36.38
CA THR A 187 17.09 4.13 -37.49
C THR A 187 15.67 4.70 -37.39
N GLN A 188 15.16 5.23 -38.49
CA GLN A 188 13.81 5.82 -38.53
C GLN A 188 12.81 4.99 -39.35
N GLY A 189 13.30 4.18 -40.29
CA GLY A 189 12.44 3.39 -41.15
C GLY A 189 11.80 2.19 -40.45
N VAL A 190 10.57 1.87 -40.87
CA VAL A 190 9.85 0.64 -40.51
C VAL A 190 10.71 -0.59 -40.76
N LEU A 191 10.65 -1.59 -39.86
CA LEU A 191 11.47 -2.82 -39.88
C LEU A 191 13.00 -2.60 -39.83
N GLY A 192 13.49 -1.37 -39.64
CA GLY A 192 14.92 -1.06 -39.56
C GLY A 192 15.48 -1.28 -38.16
N PHE A 193 16.42 -2.20 -38.02
CA PHE A 193 17.07 -2.52 -36.76
C PHE A 193 18.24 -1.58 -36.44
N GLY A 194 18.48 -1.32 -35.16
CA GLY A 194 19.67 -0.60 -34.72
C GLY A 194 20.93 -1.43 -34.95
N VAL A 195 21.11 -2.48 -34.15
CA VAL A 195 22.25 -3.41 -34.22
C VAL A 195 21.76 -4.84 -34.35
N VAL A 196 22.19 -5.54 -35.39
CA VAL A 196 21.93 -6.96 -35.63
C VAL A 196 23.24 -7.73 -35.59
N ALA A 197 23.30 -8.75 -34.76
CA ALA A 197 24.39 -9.72 -34.70
C ALA A 197 23.78 -11.13 -34.76
N GLN A 198 24.13 -11.89 -35.79
CA GLN A 198 23.50 -13.19 -36.04
C GLN A 198 24.49 -14.27 -36.45
N SER A 199 24.44 -15.42 -35.78
CA SER A 199 25.16 -16.62 -36.20
C SER A 199 24.17 -17.73 -36.58
N VAL A 200 24.26 -18.22 -37.81
CA VAL A 200 23.33 -19.20 -38.37
C VAL A 200 24.11 -20.42 -38.87
N GLY A 201 23.76 -21.60 -38.38
CA GLY A 201 24.20 -22.86 -38.95
C GLY A 201 23.54 -23.13 -40.30
N GLY A 202 24.27 -23.76 -41.23
CA GLY A 202 23.78 -24.11 -42.55
C GLY A 202 22.78 -25.27 -42.53
N GLY A 203 21.81 -25.24 -43.43
CA GLY A 203 20.81 -26.32 -43.61
C GLY A 203 21.30 -27.47 -44.51
N GLY A 204 20.52 -28.55 -44.65
CA GLY A 204 20.85 -29.73 -45.46
C GLY A 204 21.48 -30.88 -44.65
N GLY A 205 20.96 -32.11 -44.78
CA GLY A 205 21.47 -33.28 -44.05
C GLY A 205 21.28 -33.14 -42.52
N ALA A 206 22.35 -33.40 -41.75
CA ALA A 206 22.44 -32.96 -40.35
C ALA A 206 22.86 -31.48 -40.35
N GLY A 207 21.95 -30.56 -40.03
CA GLY A 207 22.24 -29.11 -40.09
C GLY A 207 23.41 -28.70 -39.19
N GLY A 208 24.00 -27.53 -39.47
CA GLY A 208 25.13 -26.99 -38.72
C GLY A 208 24.73 -26.29 -37.42
N ASN A 209 25.66 -26.15 -36.49
CA ASN A 209 25.46 -25.39 -35.25
C ASN A 209 25.51 -23.87 -35.49
N GLY A 210 24.84 -23.11 -34.63
CA GLY A 210 25.09 -21.67 -34.50
C GLY A 210 26.36 -21.41 -33.68
N GLY A 211 27.04 -20.30 -33.95
CA GLY A 211 28.18 -19.82 -33.17
C GLY A 211 27.76 -18.89 -32.03
N SER A 212 28.71 -18.50 -31.17
CA SER A 212 28.44 -17.55 -30.08
C SER A 212 28.16 -16.14 -30.63
N VAL A 213 27.22 -15.42 -30.02
CA VAL A 213 26.91 -14.04 -30.40
C VAL A 213 27.12 -13.10 -29.22
N GLY A 214 27.88 -12.03 -29.42
CA GLY A 214 28.15 -10.99 -28.44
C GLY A 214 27.76 -9.61 -28.96
N VAL A 215 26.97 -8.86 -28.21
CA VAL A 215 26.69 -7.44 -28.52
C VAL A 215 27.02 -6.57 -27.32
N VAL A 216 27.75 -5.48 -27.54
CA VAL A 216 28.09 -4.49 -26.50
C VAL A 216 27.63 -3.11 -26.93
N ASN A 217 26.71 -2.50 -26.17
CA ASN A 217 26.40 -1.08 -26.24
C ASN A 217 27.07 -0.38 -25.05
N ALA A 218 28.21 0.28 -25.29
CA ALA A 218 29.05 0.81 -24.23
C ALA A 218 28.41 2.00 -23.49
N SER A 219 28.95 2.35 -22.33
CA SER A 219 28.50 3.54 -21.58
C SER A 219 28.63 4.80 -22.44
N GLY A 220 27.62 5.66 -22.41
CA GLY A 220 27.54 6.88 -23.23
C GLY A 220 27.23 6.64 -24.72
N ALA A 221 27.01 5.39 -25.15
CA ALA A 221 26.55 5.07 -26.49
C ALA A 221 25.01 5.08 -26.56
N LEU A 222 24.44 5.43 -27.71
CA LEU A 222 22.99 5.48 -27.93
C LEU A 222 22.60 4.64 -29.15
N VAL A 223 21.61 3.75 -28.97
CA VAL A 223 20.89 3.09 -30.05
C VAL A 223 19.45 3.59 -30.02
N GLN A 224 18.99 4.22 -31.09
CA GLN A 224 17.64 4.76 -31.20
C GLN A 224 16.95 4.22 -32.45
N THR A 225 15.75 3.65 -32.28
CA THR A 225 14.92 3.16 -33.39
C THR A 225 13.51 3.72 -33.27
N GLN A 226 12.95 4.27 -34.35
CA GLN A 226 11.63 4.92 -34.31
C GLN A 226 10.56 4.20 -35.14
N GLY A 227 10.95 3.36 -36.09
CA GLY A 227 10.02 2.65 -36.96
C GLY A 227 9.26 1.52 -36.26
N VAL A 228 8.05 1.20 -36.76
CA VAL A 228 7.30 -0.02 -36.39
C VAL A 228 8.17 -1.26 -36.62
N LEU A 229 8.18 -2.20 -35.67
CA LEU A 229 9.06 -3.38 -35.68
C LEU A 229 10.57 -3.05 -35.81
N GLY A 230 10.98 -1.81 -35.50
CA GLY A 230 12.37 -1.37 -35.45
C GLY A 230 12.99 -1.72 -34.11
N PHE A 231 13.67 -2.87 -34.02
CA PHE A 231 14.27 -3.32 -32.76
C PHE A 231 15.63 -2.64 -32.53
N GLY A 232 15.96 -2.35 -31.28
CA GLY A 232 17.22 -1.72 -30.90
C GLY A 232 18.40 -2.64 -31.15
N VAL A 233 18.47 -3.75 -30.42
CA VAL A 233 19.51 -4.79 -30.53
C VAL A 233 18.87 -6.14 -30.82
N VAL A 234 19.35 -6.83 -31.84
CA VAL A 234 19.00 -8.21 -32.19
C VAL A 234 20.27 -9.05 -32.15
N ALA A 235 20.38 -9.93 -31.16
CA ALA A 235 21.47 -10.87 -30.98
C ALA A 235 20.91 -12.29 -31.07
N GLN A 236 21.27 -13.05 -32.11
CA GLN A 236 20.62 -14.33 -32.38
C GLN A 236 21.59 -15.42 -32.83
N SER A 237 21.56 -16.57 -32.17
CA SER A 237 22.27 -17.78 -32.58
C SER A 237 21.28 -18.88 -32.94
N VAL A 238 21.37 -19.43 -34.15
CA VAL A 238 20.45 -20.47 -34.65
C VAL A 238 21.25 -21.67 -35.16
N GLY A 239 21.04 -22.84 -34.57
CA GLY A 239 21.48 -24.12 -35.12
C GLY A 239 20.45 -24.68 -36.11
N GLY A 240 20.90 -25.34 -37.18
CA GLY A 240 20.08 -26.15 -38.08
C GLY A 240 19.53 -25.49 -39.37
N GLY A 241 19.93 -24.26 -39.68
CA GLY A 241 19.33 -23.48 -40.77
C GLY A 241 17.97 -22.90 -40.39
N GLY A 242 17.71 -21.68 -40.87
CA GLY A 242 16.60 -20.84 -40.42
C GLY A 242 17.12 -19.46 -40.04
N GLY A 243 16.46 -18.40 -40.51
CA GLY A 243 16.87 -17.02 -40.33
C GLY A 243 15.66 -16.11 -40.12
N SER A 244 15.91 -14.81 -39.96
CA SER A 244 14.84 -13.83 -39.77
C SER A 244 14.04 -13.62 -41.05
N ALA A 245 12.70 -13.74 -40.97
CA ALA A 245 11.78 -13.49 -42.07
C ALA A 245 10.96 -12.23 -41.76
N GLY A 246 11.21 -11.14 -42.49
CA GLY A 246 10.39 -9.93 -42.43
C GLY A 246 9.47 -9.87 -43.64
N LEU A 247 8.16 -9.88 -43.41
CA LEU A 247 7.16 -9.72 -44.46
C LEU A 247 6.44 -8.38 -44.30
N ALA A 248 6.65 -7.48 -45.25
CA ALA A 248 5.83 -6.28 -45.43
C ALA A 248 4.98 -6.51 -46.69
N GLY A 249 3.70 -6.85 -46.52
CA GLY A 249 2.79 -7.09 -47.66
C GLY A 249 2.12 -5.80 -48.09
N THR A 250 2.07 -5.53 -49.40
CA THR A 250 1.65 -4.25 -50.00
C THR A 250 0.21 -4.21 -50.53
N VAL A 251 -0.72 -5.08 -50.08
CA VAL A 251 -2.03 -5.18 -50.74
C VAL A 251 -3.18 -5.30 -49.75
N ALA A 252 -3.98 -4.23 -49.65
CA ALA A 252 -5.31 -4.28 -49.07
C ALA A 252 -6.15 -5.36 -49.78
N GLY A 253 -6.58 -6.37 -49.03
CA GLY A 253 -7.56 -7.37 -49.49
C GLY A 253 -7.02 -8.64 -50.19
N SER A 254 -5.72 -8.90 -50.29
CA SER A 254 -5.18 -10.12 -50.97
C SER A 254 -4.25 -11.03 -50.16
N LEU A 255 -4.00 -10.77 -48.88
CA LEU A 255 -3.31 -11.74 -48.01
C LEU A 255 -4.31 -12.67 -47.33
N VAL A 256 -4.88 -13.60 -48.09
CA VAL A 256 -5.60 -14.75 -47.52
C VAL A 256 -4.54 -15.73 -47.02
N SER A 257 -4.26 -15.73 -45.70
CA SER A 257 -3.44 -16.71 -44.97
C SER A 257 -2.12 -17.11 -45.64
N LEU A 258 -1.03 -16.41 -45.34
CA LEU A 258 0.32 -16.93 -45.61
C LEU A 258 0.70 -17.92 -44.49
N SER A 259 1.08 -19.14 -44.86
CA SER A 259 1.70 -20.07 -43.92
C SER A 259 3.18 -19.74 -43.78
N VAL A 260 3.60 -19.38 -42.56
CA VAL A 260 5.01 -19.17 -42.22
C VAL A 260 5.39 -20.21 -41.17
N GLY A 261 6.23 -21.16 -41.57
CA GLY A 261 6.82 -22.13 -40.65
C GLY A 261 8.07 -21.55 -40.01
N ILE A 262 8.07 -21.40 -38.68
CA ILE A 262 9.25 -21.03 -37.89
C ILE A 262 9.88 -22.34 -37.42
N GLY A 263 10.60 -22.98 -38.33
CA GLY A 263 11.25 -24.27 -38.14
C GLY A 263 11.78 -24.79 -39.48
N GLY A 264 13.05 -25.18 -39.54
CA GLY A 264 13.72 -25.51 -40.80
C GLY A 264 13.07 -26.68 -41.54
N SER A 265 12.93 -26.59 -42.87
CA SER A 265 12.42 -27.65 -43.74
C SER A 265 13.53 -28.53 -44.38
N GLY A 266 14.75 -28.52 -43.81
CA GLY A 266 15.88 -29.17 -44.49
C GLY A 266 17.11 -29.56 -43.66
N GLY A 267 17.12 -29.42 -42.33
CA GLY A 267 18.24 -29.83 -41.48
C GLY A 267 17.75 -30.19 -40.09
N SER A 268 17.53 -31.47 -39.82
CA SER A 268 16.88 -31.98 -38.60
C SER A 268 17.77 -31.89 -37.33
N TYR A 269 18.90 -31.17 -37.37
CA TYR A 269 19.96 -31.15 -36.36
C TYR A 269 20.66 -29.78 -36.29
N GLY A 270 21.06 -29.34 -35.11
CA GLY A 270 21.95 -28.19 -34.90
C GLY A 270 21.73 -27.49 -33.56
N VAL A 271 22.79 -27.22 -32.82
CA VAL A 271 22.75 -26.58 -31.49
C VAL A 271 22.89 -25.05 -31.65
N GLY A 272 22.12 -24.28 -30.88
CA GLY A 272 22.29 -22.83 -30.78
C GLY A 272 23.53 -22.49 -29.94
N GLY A 273 24.30 -21.49 -30.36
CA GLY A 273 25.43 -20.97 -29.57
C GLY A 273 24.97 -20.05 -28.44
N GLY A 274 25.87 -19.76 -27.49
CA GLY A 274 25.60 -18.79 -26.42
C GLY A 274 25.41 -17.38 -26.96
N VAL A 275 24.44 -16.65 -26.43
CA VAL A 275 24.14 -15.25 -26.77
C VAL A 275 24.37 -14.39 -25.53
N LYS A 276 25.17 -13.34 -25.66
CA LYS A 276 25.40 -12.35 -24.61
C LYS A 276 25.21 -10.93 -25.14
N VAL A 277 24.35 -10.15 -24.48
CA VAL A 277 24.17 -8.73 -24.75
C VAL A 277 24.55 -7.94 -23.50
N THR A 278 25.44 -6.97 -23.62
CA THR A 278 25.82 -6.05 -22.55
C THR A 278 25.44 -4.63 -22.94
N ASN A 279 24.48 -4.03 -22.22
CA ASN A 279 24.04 -2.65 -22.43
C ASN A 279 24.42 -1.75 -21.24
N ALA A 280 25.50 -0.98 -21.40
CA ALA A 280 25.87 0.09 -20.47
C ALA A 280 25.45 1.49 -20.97
N GLY A 281 25.02 1.61 -22.23
CA GLY A 281 24.50 2.82 -22.85
C GLY A 281 22.98 2.93 -22.83
N ALA A 282 22.42 3.80 -23.66
CA ALA A 282 20.98 3.97 -23.83
C ALA A 282 20.47 3.23 -25.07
N ILE A 283 19.32 2.58 -24.94
CA ILE A 283 18.53 2.01 -26.05
C ILE A 283 17.12 2.60 -25.96
N ASP A 284 16.65 3.21 -27.04
CA ASP A 284 15.33 3.86 -27.14
C ASP A 284 14.61 3.35 -28.40
N THR A 285 13.47 2.68 -28.24
CA THR A 285 12.67 2.16 -29.37
C THR A 285 11.23 2.70 -29.32
N GLY A 286 10.81 3.49 -30.31
CA GLY A 286 9.52 4.23 -30.25
C GLY A 286 8.33 3.62 -31.00
N GLY A 287 8.58 2.64 -31.88
CA GLY A 287 7.53 2.07 -32.74
C GLY A 287 6.77 0.92 -32.08
N LYS A 288 5.49 0.72 -32.45
CA LYS A 288 4.74 -0.47 -32.01
C LYS A 288 5.46 -1.76 -32.41
N HIS A 289 5.23 -2.81 -31.62
CA HIS A 289 5.84 -4.12 -31.77
C HIS A 289 7.37 -4.12 -31.67
N SER A 290 8.02 -3.00 -31.31
CA SER A 290 9.48 -2.89 -31.22
C SER A 290 10.04 -3.63 -30.01
N ILE A 291 11.26 -4.15 -30.13
CA ILE A 291 11.97 -4.78 -29.01
C ILE A 291 13.26 -4.00 -28.76
N GLY A 292 13.50 -3.61 -27.50
CA GLY A 292 14.73 -2.94 -27.11
C GLY A 292 15.94 -3.86 -27.31
N ILE A 293 15.94 -5.02 -26.64
CA ILE A 293 16.94 -6.07 -26.76
C ILE A 293 16.25 -7.41 -27.02
N LEU A 294 16.53 -8.01 -28.17
CA LEU A 294 16.21 -9.41 -28.47
C LEU A 294 17.49 -10.25 -28.39
N ALA A 295 17.59 -11.13 -27.40
CA ALA A 295 18.69 -12.07 -27.22
C ALA A 295 18.16 -13.50 -27.34
N GLN A 296 18.52 -14.22 -28.40
CA GLN A 296 17.84 -15.48 -28.74
C GLN A 296 18.80 -16.58 -29.17
N SER A 297 18.81 -17.70 -28.47
CA SER A 297 19.53 -18.92 -28.87
C SER A 297 18.55 -20.04 -29.19
N ILE A 298 18.63 -20.60 -30.40
CA ILE A 298 17.69 -21.60 -30.92
C ILE A 298 18.45 -22.82 -31.44
N GLY A 299 18.11 -24.01 -30.97
CA GLY A 299 18.52 -25.28 -31.56
C GLY A 299 17.46 -25.86 -32.51
N GLY A 300 17.87 -26.65 -33.51
CA GLY A 300 16.97 -27.38 -34.42
C GLY A 300 16.31 -26.55 -35.54
N GLY A 301 16.65 -25.27 -35.69
CA GLY A 301 16.20 -24.36 -36.75
C GLY A 301 15.02 -23.46 -36.33
N GLY A 302 14.94 -22.23 -36.86
CA GLY A 302 13.91 -21.26 -36.45
C GLY A 302 14.32 -19.81 -36.66
N GLY A 303 13.73 -18.89 -35.89
CA GLY A 303 14.16 -17.48 -35.85
C GLY A 303 13.09 -16.45 -35.51
N LEU A 304 13.29 -15.23 -35.99
CA LEU A 304 12.39 -14.10 -35.82
C LEU A 304 11.51 -13.93 -37.07
N ALA A 305 10.19 -14.05 -36.93
CA ALA A 305 9.22 -13.65 -37.93
C ALA A 305 8.62 -12.29 -37.55
N ARG A 306 8.53 -11.38 -38.53
CA ARG A 306 7.93 -10.05 -38.34
C ARG A 306 6.85 -9.82 -39.38
N THR A 307 5.66 -9.42 -38.93
CA THR A 307 4.55 -9.11 -39.84
C THR A 307 3.86 -7.81 -39.45
N MET A 308 3.41 -7.06 -40.45
CA MET A 308 2.70 -5.80 -40.30
C MET A 308 1.70 -5.60 -41.46
N THR A 309 0.64 -4.81 -41.24
CA THR A 309 -0.34 -4.45 -42.29
C THR A 309 0.04 -3.14 -42.98
N THR A 310 -0.54 -2.84 -44.16
CA THR A 310 -0.27 -1.61 -44.93
C THR A 310 -0.89 -0.35 -44.33
N ASP A 311 -1.85 -0.49 -43.41
CA ASP A 311 -2.51 0.64 -42.73
C ASP A 311 -1.67 1.18 -41.56
N GLU A 312 -0.59 0.47 -41.23
CA GLU A 312 0.47 0.95 -40.35
C GLU A 312 1.35 1.89 -41.19
N THR A 313 1.16 3.19 -41.01
CA THR A 313 1.79 4.25 -41.80
C THR A 313 3.29 4.00 -42.01
N PHE A 314 3.71 3.90 -43.28
CA PHE A 314 5.13 3.93 -43.68
C PHE A 314 5.73 5.33 -43.56
N ASP A 315 4.92 6.35 -43.22
CA ASP A 315 5.36 7.70 -42.94
C ASP A 315 5.94 7.79 -41.52
N PRO A 316 7.26 8.02 -41.37
CA PRO A 316 7.90 8.20 -40.06
C PRO A 316 7.28 9.34 -39.23
N ALA A 317 6.70 10.36 -39.86
CA ALA A 317 6.09 11.50 -39.16
C ALA A 317 4.77 11.10 -38.46
N ASP A 318 4.01 10.17 -39.04
CA ASP A 318 2.75 9.70 -38.45
C ASP A 318 2.97 8.67 -37.34
N ILE A 319 4.07 7.92 -37.41
CA ILE A 319 4.48 6.96 -36.36
C ILE A 319 4.78 7.70 -35.05
N ILE A 320 5.48 8.85 -35.11
CA ILE A 320 5.82 9.67 -33.93
C ILE A 320 4.56 10.22 -33.24
N ASN A 321 3.53 10.57 -34.02
CA ASN A 321 2.29 11.16 -33.52
C ASN A 321 1.23 10.12 -33.09
N ASN A 322 1.36 8.86 -33.51
CA ASN A 322 0.45 7.76 -33.15
C ASN A 322 1.22 6.46 -32.78
N PRO A 323 2.08 6.47 -31.75
CA PRO A 323 2.92 5.33 -31.39
C PRO A 323 2.12 4.09 -30.92
N GLN A 324 0.84 4.26 -30.56
CA GLN A 324 -0.04 3.15 -30.16
C GLN A 324 -0.72 2.43 -31.34
N GLY A 325 -0.75 3.01 -32.55
CA GLY A 325 -1.26 2.37 -33.75
C GLY A 325 -2.71 1.85 -33.65
N ARG A 326 -3.66 2.68 -33.19
CA ARG A 326 -5.08 2.27 -32.99
C ARG A 326 -5.92 2.15 -34.29
N LEU A 327 -5.32 2.35 -35.46
CA LEU A 327 -5.98 2.16 -36.76
C LEU A 327 -5.72 0.71 -37.23
N GLY A 328 -6.74 -0.14 -37.10
CA GLY A 328 -6.93 -1.36 -37.90
C GLY A 328 -5.79 -2.38 -38.01
N ASP A 329 -5.32 -2.95 -36.89
CA ASP A 329 -4.58 -4.22 -36.92
C ASP A 329 -5.51 -5.35 -37.36
N VAL A 330 -5.74 -5.51 -38.66
CA VAL A 330 -6.54 -6.62 -39.18
C VAL A 330 -5.81 -7.21 -40.37
N HIS A 331 -5.19 -8.37 -40.16
CA HIS A 331 -5.17 -9.56 -41.03
C HIS A 331 -4.29 -10.61 -40.35
N GLY A 332 -4.71 -11.87 -40.44
CA GLY A 332 -4.14 -12.91 -39.61
C GLY A 332 -3.12 -13.81 -40.31
N LEU A 333 -2.14 -14.24 -39.53
CA LEU A 333 -0.99 -15.05 -39.90
C LEU A 333 -1.22 -16.50 -39.47
N THR A 334 -0.99 -17.43 -40.41
CA THR A 334 -1.00 -18.85 -40.12
C THR A 334 0.42 -19.28 -39.72
N LEU A 335 0.67 -19.33 -38.41
CA LEU A 335 1.96 -19.75 -37.85
C LEU A 335 2.00 -21.24 -37.53
N SER A 336 3.17 -21.86 -37.76
CA SER A 336 3.55 -23.11 -37.12
C SER A 336 4.93 -22.96 -36.47
N PHE A 337 5.02 -23.27 -35.17
CA PHE A 337 6.27 -23.25 -34.40
C PHE A 337 7.01 -24.60 -34.43
N SER A 338 6.50 -25.57 -35.21
CA SER A 338 7.18 -26.83 -35.53
C SER A 338 7.44 -26.92 -37.04
N GLY A 339 8.64 -27.35 -37.40
CA GLY A 339 9.03 -27.61 -38.80
C GLY A 339 8.35 -28.84 -39.38
N SER A 340 8.56 -29.11 -40.68
CA SER A 340 7.94 -30.21 -41.42
C SER A 340 8.56 -31.61 -41.17
N THR A 341 9.58 -31.70 -40.30
CA THR A 341 10.28 -32.94 -39.89
C THR A 341 10.73 -32.82 -38.43
N ASN A 342 11.04 -33.92 -37.72
CA ASN A 342 11.54 -33.88 -36.34
C ASN A 342 12.79 -32.97 -36.20
N THR A 343 12.62 -31.77 -35.65
CA THR A 343 13.70 -30.79 -35.46
C THR A 343 14.46 -31.12 -34.19
N THR A 344 15.76 -31.42 -34.27
CA THR A 344 16.58 -31.76 -33.10
C THR A 344 17.67 -30.72 -32.82
N GLY A 345 17.85 -30.31 -31.57
CA GLY A 345 18.98 -29.49 -31.16
C GLY A 345 18.69 -28.64 -29.93
N ASP A 346 19.68 -28.51 -29.06
CA ASP A 346 19.56 -27.71 -27.84
C ASP A 346 19.75 -26.22 -28.12
N GLY A 347 19.06 -25.38 -27.36
CA GLY A 347 19.39 -23.96 -27.26
C GLY A 347 20.72 -23.77 -26.53
N GLY A 348 21.42 -22.68 -26.82
CA GLY A 348 22.53 -22.18 -26.02
C GLY A 348 22.05 -21.23 -24.92
N THR A 349 22.97 -20.74 -24.09
CA THR A 349 22.63 -19.74 -23.07
C THR A 349 22.18 -18.42 -23.70
N ALA A 350 21.30 -17.69 -23.02
CA ALA A 350 20.92 -16.33 -23.39
C ALA A 350 21.10 -15.40 -22.20
N GLU A 351 22.07 -14.49 -22.28
CA GLU A 351 22.50 -13.61 -21.20
C GLU A 351 22.33 -12.14 -21.61
N VAL A 352 21.68 -11.34 -20.77
CA VAL A 352 21.50 -9.90 -20.97
C VAL A 352 21.93 -9.16 -19.69
N ASP A 353 23.00 -8.39 -19.79
CA ASP A 353 23.51 -7.52 -18.73
C ASP A 353 23.14 -6.06 -19.03
N VAL A 354 22.42 -5.38 -18.13
CA VAL A 354 22.03 -3.98 -18.32
C VAL A 354 22.53 -3.10 -17.16
N ALA A 355 23.37 -2.13 -17.50
CA ALA A 355 23.81 -1.06 -16.62
C ALA A 355 23.25 0.32 -17.02
N GLY A 356 22.86 0.49 -18.29
CA GLY A 356 22.29 1.73 -18.82
C GLY A 356 20.76 1.69 -18.92
N SER A 357 20.19 2.47 -19.85
CA SER A 357 18.73 2.54 -20.03
C SER A 357 18.24 1.70 -21.21
N VAL A 358 17.06 1.10 -21.07
CA VAL A 358 16.30 0.46 -22.16
C VAL A 358 14.87 0.96 -22.09
N ALA A 359 14.48 1.83 -23.02
CA ALA A 359 13.16 2.41 -23.10
C ALA A 359 12.46 1.96 -24.38
N THR A 360 11.22 1.48 -24.27
CA THR A 360 10.41 1.09 -25.42
C THR A 360 9.01 1.69 -25.35
N GLY A 361 8.49 2.11 -26.50
CA GLY A 361 7.19 2.75 -26.65
C GLY A 361 6.37 2.09 -27.75
N GLY A 362 5.07 1.97 -27.51
CA GLY A 362 4.12 1.40 -28.45
C GLY A 362 3.52 0.08 -27.97
N ARG A 363 2.45 -0.34 -28.64
CA ARG A 363 1.72 -1.57 -28.32
C ARG A 363 2.61 -2.79 -28.54
N THR A 364 2.62 -3.75 -27.61
CA THR A 364 3.52 -4.93 -27.58
C THR A 364 5.02 -4.60 -27.76
N ALA A 365 5.45 -3.42 -27.32
CA ALA A 365 6.85 -3.02 -27.40
C ALA A 365 7.65 -3.52 -26.19
N HIS A 366 8.36 -4.65 -26.32
CA HIS A 366 9.08 -5.28 -25.22
C HIS A 366 10.45 -4.63 -24.96
N ALA A 367 10.85 -4.37 -23.71
CA ALA A 367 12.19 -3.85 -23.47
C ALA A 367 13.27 -4.92 -23.65
N ILE A 368 13.14 -6.07 -22.99
CA ILE A 368 14.09 -7.19 -23.09
C ILE A 368 13.32 -8.47 -23.39
N LEU A 369 13.65 -9.14 -24.49
CA LEU A 369 13.24 -10.49 -24.82
C LEU A 369 14.47 -11.40 -24.86
N ALA A 370 14.63 -12.24 -23.84
CA ALA A 370 15.72 -13.22 -23.75
C ALA A 370 15.16 -14.65 -23.88
N GLN A 371 15.62 -15.42 -24.87
CA GLN A 371 15.08 -16.74 -25.19
C GLN A 371 16.17 -17.78 -25.41
N SER A 372 16.02 -18.94 -24.79
CA SER A 372 16.76 -20.16 -25.12
C SER A 372 15.77 -21.27 -25.47
N ILE A 373 15.76 -21.69 -26.73
CA ILE A 373 14.75 -22.62 -27.26
C ILE A 373 15.44 -23.83 -27.87
N GLY A 374 15.17 -25.03 -27.35
CA GLY A 374 15.58 -26.30 -27.94
C GLY A 374 14.48 -26.91 -28.80
N GLY A 375 14.84 -27.63 -29.87
CA GLY A 375 13.88 -28.33 -30.74
C GLY A 375 13.18 -27.46 -31.79
N GLY A 376 13.62 -26.23 -32.00
CA GLY A 376 13.15 -25.30 -33.03
C GLY A 376 12.04 -24.34 -32.58
N GLY A 377 11.86 -23.23 -33.29
CA GLY A 377 10.84 -22.22 -32.97
C GLY A 377 11.38 -20.78 -33.01
N GLY A 378 10.82 -19.90 -32.18
CA GLY A 378 11.31 -18.53 -32.03
C GLY A 378 10.24 -17.49 -31.71
N ALA A 379 10.37 -16.29 -32.28
CA ALA A 379 9.48 -15.17 -32.00
C ALA A 379 8.75 -14.73 -33.27
N ALA A 380 7.43 -14.66 -33.22
CA ALA A 380 6.59 -14.11 -34.28
C ALA A 380 5.90 -12.84 -33.77
N ILE A 381 6.39 -11.69 -34.23
CA ILE A 381 5.99 -10.38 -33.73
C ILE A 381 5.13 -9.66 -34.78
N GLY A 382 4.00 -9.14 -34.31
CA GLY A 382 2.98 -8.46 -35.13
C GLY A 382 1.97 -9.41 -35.79
N GLY A 383 0.79 -8.88 -36.11
CA GLY A 383 -0.34 -9.63 -36.68
C GLY A 383 -1.10 -10.52 -35.68
N GLN A 384 -2.23 -11.08 -36.11
CA GLN A 384 -3.04 -12.03 -35.34
C GLN A 384 -2.72 -13.48 -35.73
N VAL A 385 -2.52 -14.40 -34.78
CA VAL A 385 -2.36 -15.83 -35.10
C VAL A 385 -3.73 -16.45 -35.43
N LEU A 386 -3.88 -17.09 -36.61
CA LEU A 386 -5.13 -17.73 -37.06
C LEU A 386 -5.15 -19.27 -36.96
N GLY A 387 -4.06 -19.89 -36.48
CA GLY A 387 -3.93 -21.34 -36.36
C GLY A 387 -3.71 -22.03 -37.71
N GLY A 388 -2.51 -22.58 -37.93
CA GLY A 388 -2.20 -23.43 -39.09
C GLY A 388 -2.17 -24.90 -38.72
N LYS A 389 -2.46 -25.82 -39.64
CA LYS A 389 -2.14 -27.23 -39.41
C LYS A 389 -0.62 -27.37 -39.41
N SER A 390 -0.02 -27.77 -38.28
CA SER A 390 1.37 -28.21 -38.26
C SER A 390 1.53 -29.40 -39.20
N SER A 391 2.55 -29.35 -40.06
CA SER A 391 2.93 -30.50 -40.89
C SER A 391 3.78 -31.46 -40.06
N GLY A 392 3.19 -32.05 -39.02
CA GLY A 392 3.62 -33.34 -38.44
C GLY A 392 5.02 -33.48 -37.81
N GLY A 393 5.80 -32.42 -37.58
CA GLY A 393 7.10 -32.52 -36.88
C GLY A 393 7.01 -32.31 -35.36
N THR A 394 7.74 -33.11 -34.59
CA THR A 394 7.96 -32.87 -33.14
C THR A 394 9.29 -32.15 -32.92
N GLY A 395 9.31 -31.14 -32.05
CA GLY A 395 10.55 -30.47 -31.65
C GLY A 395 11.26 -31.28 -30.57
N ASN A 396 12.55 -31.57 -30.74
CA ASN A 396 13.39 -32.30 -29.80
C ASN A 396 14.62 -31.48 -29.37
N GLY A 397 14.75 -31.15 -28.10
CA GLY A 397 15.93 -30.46 -27.59
C GLY A 397 15.61 -29.64 -26.36
N ASN A 398 16.64 -29.39 -25.56
CA ASN A 398 16.53 -28.66 -24.31
C ASN A 398 16.73 -27.16 -24.53
N GLY A 399 15.96 -26.35 -23.80
CA GLY A 399 16.37 -24.98 -23.51
C GLY A 399 17.54 -24.98 -22.54
N ASN A 400 18.28 -23.88 -22.50
CA ASN A 400 19.44 -23.69 -21.62
C ASN A 400 19.21 -22.48 -20.71
N THR A 401 20.20 -22.14 -19.90
CA THR A 401 20.11 -21.05 -18.93
C THR A 401 19.82 -19.72 -19.62
N VAL A 402 18.82 -19.01 -19.12
CA VAL A 402 18.52 -17.62 -19.49
C VAL A 402 18.80 -16.75 -18.28
N THR A 403 19.62 -15.72 -18.46
CA THR A 403 19.99 -14.79 -17.38
C THR A 403 19.75 -13.35 -17.83
N VAL A 404 19.05 -12.59 -16.99
CA VAL A 404 18.93 -11.14 -17.16
C VAL A 404 19.41 -10.50 -15.87
N ALA A 405 20.52 -9.77 -15.94
CA ALA A 405 21.13 -9.13 -14.79
C ALA A 405 21.21 -7.62 -14.99
N THR A 406 21.03 -6.87 -13.91
CA THR A 406 21.20 -5.41 -13.94
C THR A 406 22.08 -4.93 -12.80
N THR A 407 22.76 -3.81 -13.04
CA THR A 407 23.59 -3.13 -12.05
C THR A 407 23.02 -1.77 -11.66
N ALA A 408 23.54 -1.18 -10.59
CA ALA A 408 23.03 0.08 -10.06
C ALA A 408 22.96 1.20 -11.11
N GLY A 409 21.79 1.84 -11.23
CA GLY A 409 21.53 2.90 -12.20
C GLY A 409 20.82 2.43 -13.48
N ALA A 410 20.58 1.13 -13.66
CA ALA A 410 19.81 0.63 -14.78
C ALA A 410 18.34 1.09 -14.71
N VAL A 411 17.84 1.60 -15.84
CA VAL A 411 16.44 2.03 -16.00
C VAL A 411 15.84 1.29 -17.17
N ILE A 412 14.81 0.50 -16.91
CA ILE A 412 14.07 -0.22 -17.94
C ILE A 412 12.64 0.30 -17.91
N SER A 413 12.14 0.78 -19.04
CA SER A 413 10.79 1.34 -19.11
C SER A 413 10.06 0.94 -20.38
N THR A 414 8.81 0.49 -20.23
CA THR A 414 7.93 0.22 -21.38
C THR A 414 6.63 0.99 -21.27
N ALA A 415 6.11 1.44 -22.42
CA ALA A 415 4.84 2.14 -22.50
C ALA A 415 3.98 1.63 -23.67
N GLY A 416 2.87 0.97 -23.35
CA GLY A 416 1.90 0.46 -24.30
C GLY A 416 1.22 -0.81 -23.82
N ASP A 417 0.04 -1.11 -24.36
CA ASP A 417 -0.66 -2.35 -24.02
C ASP A 417 0.17 -3.57 -24.47
N GLY A 418 0.27 -4.61 -23.63
CA GLY A 418 1.06 -5.80 -23.92
C GLY A 418 2.59 -5.57 -23.94
N ALA A 419 3.09 -4.43 -23.48
CA ALA A 419 4.52 -4.07 -23.53
C ALA A 419 5.30 -4.58 -22.31
N TYR A 420 5.95 -5.74 -22.44
CA TYR A 420 6.62 -6.41 -21.32
C TYR A 420 7.98 -5.78 -21.04
N GLY A 421 8.32 -5.57 -19.77
CA GLY A 421 9.64 -5.09 -19.37
C GLY A 421 10.74 -6.10 -19.68
N ILE A 422 10.70 -7.23 -18.97
CA ILE A 422 11.61 -8.35 -19.18
C ILE A 422 10.78 -9.60 -19.47
N LEU A 423 10.93 -10.17 -20.66
CA LEU A 423 10.39 -11.47 -21.04
C LEU A 423 11.56 -12.45 -21.21
N ALA A 424 11.70 -13.38 -20.28
CA ALA A 424 12.78 -14.37 -20.26
C ALA A 424 12.19 -15.79 -20.38
N GLN A 425 12.56 -16.54 -21.41
CA GLN A 425 11.98 -17.85 -21.69
C GLN A 425 13.06 -18.91 -21.99
N SER A 426 13.06 -20.00 -21.23
CA SER A 426 13.81 -21.21 -21.55
C SER A 426 12.85 -22.34 -21.86
N ILE A 427 12.82 -22.80 -23.12
CA ILE A 427 11.81 -23.74 -23.61
C ILE A 427 12.51 -24.93 -24.25
N GLY A 428 12.27 -26.13 -23.74
CA GLY A 428 12.65 -27.39 -24.40
C GLY A 428 11.48 -27.99 -25.17
N GLY A 429 11.74 -28.65 -26.30
CA GLY A 429 10.73 -29.27 -27.17
C GLY A 429 10.08 -28.33 -28.19
N GLY A 430 10.59 -27.11 -28.32
CA GLY A 430 10.22 -26.12 -29.34
C GLY A 430 9.07 -25.18 -28.97
N GLY A 431 8.92 -24.07 -29.70
CA GLY A 431 7.88 -23.06 -29.43
C GLY A 431 8.39 -21.62 -29.41
N GLY A 432 7.90 -20.80 -28.46
CA GLY A 432 8.37 -19.43 -28.25
C GLY A 432 7.27 -18.38 -28.06
N LEU A 433 7.38 -17.24 -28.74
CA LEU A 433 6.44 -16.11 -28.64
C LEU A 433 5.69 -15.93 -29.96
N GLY A 434 4.36 -15.73 -29.92
CA GLY A 434 3.57 -15.51 -31.12
C GLY A 434 2.35 -14.62 -30.92
N GLY A 435 2.15 -13.67 -31.85
CA GLY A 435 0.96 -12.81 -31.92
C GLY A 435 1.04 -11.55 -31.05
N SER A 436 0.02 -10.70 -31.16
CA SER A 436 -0.12 -9.48 -30.36
C SER A 436 -0.58 -9.79 -28.93
N LEU A 437 0.28 -9.52 -27.95
CA LEU A 437 -0.06 -9.66 -26.51
C LEU A 437 -0.98 -8.54 -26.00
N ALA A 438 -1.23 -7.51 -26.80
CA ALA A 438 -2.07 -6.39 -26.42
C ALA A 438 -3.57 -6.68 -26.62
N ASP A 439 -3.94 -7.48 -27.62
CA ASP A 439 -5.34 -7.72 -28.01
C ASP A 439 -5.91 -8.98 -27.38
N VAL A 440 -5.60 -9.20 -26.10
CA VAL A 440 -5.98 -10.39 -25.34
C VAL A 440 -7.12 -10.05 -24.38
N SER A 441 -8.19 -10.84 -24.43
CA SER A 441 -9.34 -10.75 -23.53
C SER A 441 -9.43 -11.93 -22.55
N ALA A 442 -8.67 -13.01 -22.76
CA ALA A 442 -8.61 -14.17 -21.88
C ALA A 442 -7.20 -14.78 -21.82
N VAL A 443 -6.84 -15.37 -20.67
CA VAL A 443 -5.62 -16.18 -20.52
C VAL A 443 -6.01 -17.62 -20.24
N GLN A 444 -5.38 -18.56 -20.94
CA GLN A 444 -5.62 -20.00 -20.79
C GLN A 444 -4.29 -20.75 -20.70
N PRO A 445 -4.22 -21.86 -19.93
CA PRO A 445 -3.07 -22.75 -20.00
C PRO A 445 -2.99 -23.41 -21.38
N LEU A 446 -1.78 -23.59 -21.89
CA LEU A 446 -1.50 -24.30 -23.15
C LEU A 446 -1.61 -25.84 -22.97
N ALA A 447 -2.67 -26.33 -22.34
CA ALA A 447 -2.83 -27.73 -21.97
C ALA A 447 -3.16 -28.61 -23.21
N GLY A 448 -2.14 -29.18 -23.86
CA GLY A 448 -2.29 -30.08 -25.01
C GLY A 448 -1.99 -29.43 -26.37
N GLY A 449 -1.39 -28.24 -26.38
CA GLY A 449 -0.98 -27.55 -27.60
C GLY A 449 -2.11 -26.77 -28.29
N THR A 450 -1.76 -26.11 -29.39
CA THR A 450 -2.70 -25.42 -30.29
C THR A 450 -2.43 -25.86 -31.73
N ALA A 451 -3.23 -25.38 -32.68
CA ALA A 451 -2.89 -25.54 -34.09
C ALA A 451 -1.47 -24.98 -34.40
N ALA A 452 -1.05 -23.91 -33.74
CA ALA A 452 0.25 -23.26 -33.96
C ALA A 452 1.43 -23.94 -33.23
N VAL A 453 1.19 -24.58 -32.07
CA VAL A 453 2.24 -25.20 -31.24
C VAL A 453 1.88 -26.65 -30.92
N SER A 454 2.77 -27.58 -31.30
CA SER A 454 2.62 -29.01 -31.04
C SER A 454 3.46 -29.47 -29.85
N ALA A 455 3.08 -30.58 -29.23
CA ALA A 455 3.86 -31.22 -28.19
C ALA A 455 5.24 -31.67 -28.70
N GLY A 456 6.29 -31.38 -27.95
CA GLY A 456 7.67 -31.78 -28.25
C GLY A 456 8.35 -32.56 -27.14
N THR A 457 9.65 -32.77 -27.25
CA THR A 457 10.49 -33.46 -26.26
C THR A 457 11.67 -32.59 -25.85
N GLY A 458 11.81 -32.31 -24.57
CA GLY A 458 12.94 -31.54 -24.05
C GLY A 458 12.57 -30.76 -22.81
N SER A 459 13.59 -30.41 -22.03
CA SER A 459 13.46 -29.66 -20.79
C SER A 459 13.82 -28.20 -20.98
N GLY A 460 13.13 -27.30 -20.27
CA GLY A 460 13.55 -25.91 -20.15
C GLY A 460 14.73 -25.80 -19.19
N GLY A 461 15.65 -24.87 -19.43
CA GLY A 461 16.78 -24.57 -18.55
C GLY A 461 16.42 -23.61 -17.41
N GLN A 462 17.40 -23.28 -16.55
CA GLN A 462 17.20 -22.31 -15.46
C GLN A 462 16.91 -20.92 -16.04
N VAL A 463 15.99 -20.17 -15.41
CA VAL A 463 15.81 -18.75 -15.72
C VAL A 463 16.13 -17.93 -14.48
N ALA A 464 17.13 -17.05 -14.57
CA ALA A 464 17.59 -16.24 -13.45
C ALA A 464 17.53 -14.75 -13.79
N ILE A 465 16.74 -13.99 -13.04
CA ILE A 465 16.63 -12.54 -13.18
C ILE A 465 17.15 -11.91 -11.89
N GLY A 466 18.28 -11.20 -11.98
CA GLY A 466 18.92 -10.53 -10.84
C GLY A 466 18.95 -9.04 -11.05
N LEU A 467 18.14 -8.29 -10.31
CA LEU A 467 18.06 -6.84 -10.43
C LEU A 467 18.70 -6.14 -9.24
N ALA A 468 19.73 -5.35 -9.49
CA ALA A 468 20.43 -4.58 -8.45
C ALA A 468 20.38 -3.07 -8.77
N GLY A 469 19.86 -2.26 -7.83
CA GLY A 469 19.79 -0.80 -7.99
C GLY A 469 19.00 -0.35 -9.22
N THR A 470 17.94 -1.08 -9.57
CA THR A 470 17.22 -0.95 -10.85
C THR A 470 15.84 -0.34 -10.69
N ARG A 471 15.46 0.51 -11.64
CA ARG A 471 14.07 0.94 -11.80
C ARG A 471 13.48 0.30 -13.05
N LEU A 472 12.49 -0.57 -12.87
CA LEU A 472 11.74 -1.22 -13.94
C LEU A 472 10.29 -0.73 -13.88
N THR A 473 9.84 -0.04 -14.92
CA THR A 473 8.48 0.52 -14.97
C THR A 473 7.77 0.10 -16.25
N THR A 474 6.56 -0.45 -16.13
CA THR A 474 5.72 -0.79 -17.27
C THR A 474 4.36 -0.11 -17.15
N THR A 475 3.90 0.48 -18.26
CA THR A 475 2.63 1.21 -18.34
C THR A 475 1.82 0.70 -19.54
N GLY A 476 0.50 0.59 -19.39
CA GLY A 476 -0.41 0.01 -20.39
C GLY A 476 -1.07 -1.29 -19.91
N ALA A 477 -2.20 -1.67 -20.49
CA ALA A 477 -2.93 -2.86 -20.09
C ALA A 477 -2.16 -4.15 -20.44
N ARG A 478 -2.23 -5.19 -19.59
CA ARG A 478 -1.57 -6.49 -19.82
C ARG A 478 -0.06 -6.37 -20.05
N ALA A 479 0.60 -5.42 -19.39
CA ALA A 479 2.01 -5.10 -19.57
C ALA A 479 2.82 -5.48 -18.31
N PRO A 480 3.12 -6.78 -18.09
CA PRO A 480 3.90 -7.21 -16.94
C PRO A 480 5.30 -6.62 -16.95
N ALA A 481 5.83 -6.31 -15.76
CA ALA A 481 7.20 -5.84 -15.64
C ALA A 481 8.20 -6.98 -15.87
N ILE A 482 7.99 -8.13 -15.23
CA ILE A 482 8.82 -9.32 -15.42
C ILE A 482 7.93 -10.51 -15.77
N TYR A 483 8.27 -11.23 -16.83
CA TYR A 483 7.68 -12.52 -17.19
C TYR A 483 8.81 -13.53 -17.43
N ALA A 484 8.97 -14.47 -16.51
CA ALA A 484 10.03 -15.48 -16.54
C ALA A 484 9.44 -16.89 -16.66
N GLN A 485 9.91 -17.66 -17.62
CA GLN A 485 9.30 -18.93 -17.97
C GLN A 485 10.34 -20.02 -18.26
N SER A 486 10.24 -21.17 -17.58
CA SER A 486 11.00 -22.38 -17.89
C SER A 486 10.03 -23.52 -18.21
N LEU A 487 10.05 -24.03 -19.44
CA LEU A 487 9.10 -25.04 -19.89
C LEU A 487 9.78 -26.22 -20.56
N GLY A 488 9.31 -27.43 -20.25
CA GLY A 488 9.56 -28.62 -21.05
C GLY A 488 8.34 -29.07 -21.85
N GLY A 489 8.57 -29.93 -22.85
CA GLY A 489 7.53 -30.51 -23.70
C GLY A 489 6.99 -29.59 -24.81
N GLY A 490 7.71 -28.51 -25.10
CA GLY A 490 7.37 -27.42 -26.02
C GLY A 490 6.47 -26.36 -25.38
N GLY A 491 6.13 -25.28 -26.08
CA GLY A 491 5.13 -24.30 -25.62
C GLY A 491 5.52 -22.83 -25.79
N GLY A 492 5.18 -22.00 -24.79
CA GLY A 492 5.54 -20.58 -24.75
C GLY A 492 4.36 -19.65 -24.53
N LEU A 493 4.37 -18.48 -25.19
CA LEU A 493 3.32 -17.45 -25.13
C LEU A 493 2.71 -17.25 -26.51
N ILE A 494 1.46 -17.64 -26.70
CA ILE A 494 0.79 -17.60 -28.00
C ILE A 494 -0.55 -16.86 -27.87
N ALA A 495 -0.65 -15.68 -28.46
CA ALA A 495 -1.89 -14.93 -28.58
C ALA A 495 -2.64 -15.34 -29.85
N GLN A 496 -3.76 -16.05 -29.70
CA GLN A 496 -4.59 -16.56 -30.79
C GLN A 496 -6.07 -16.24 -30.53
N ALA A 497 -6.73 -15.61 -31.50
CA ALA A 497 -8.16 -15.27 -31.45
C ALA A 497 -8.61 -14.58 -30.14
N GLY A 498 -7.81 -13.63 -29.64
CA GLY A 498 -8.09 -12.90 -28.39
C GLY A 498 -7.78 -13.66 -27.10
N THR A 499 -7.28 -14.90 -27.18
CA THR A 499 -6.83 -15.67 -26.02
C THR A 499 -5.31 -15.78 -26.00
N LEU A 500 -4.69 -15.49 -24.85
CA LEU A 500 -3.28 -15.76 -24.59
C LEU A 500 -3.15 -17.16 -24.00
N PHE A 501 -2.57 -18.07 -24.77
CA PHE A 501 -2.16 -19.37 -24.28
C PHE A 501 -0.76 -19.25 -23.68
N SER A 502 -0.58 -19.77 -22.46
CA SER A 502 0.71 -19.79 -21.78
C SER A 502 1.00 -21.17 -21.17
N GLY A 503 2.24 -21.61 -21.21
CA GLY A 503 2.69 -22.87 -20.60
C GLY A 503 3.16 -23.90 -21.61
N GLY A 504 3.34 -25.14 -21.14
CA GLY A 504 3.90 -26.23 -21.95
C GLY A 504 2.85 -26.91 -22.82
N ALA A 505 3.19 -27.30 -24.05
CA ALA A 505 2.26 -27.86 -25.05
C ALA A 505 1.81 -29.31 -24.79
N GLY A 506 2.15 -29.91 -23.64
CA GLY A 506 1.77 -31.28 -23.26
C GLY A 506 2.72 -32.38 -23.75
N GLY A 507 3.92 -32.02 -24.21
CA GLY A 507 4.98 -32.96 -24.59
C GLY A 507 5.79 -33.52 -23.40
N SER A 508 6.92 -34.16 -23.69
CA SER A 508 7.81 -34.74 -22.67
C SER A 508 8.91 -33.78 -22.24
N GLY A 509 9.21 -33.77 -20.94
CA GLY A 509 10.21 -32.89 -20.33
C GLY A 509 9.58 -31.93 -19.32
N GLY A 510 10.43 -31.28 -18.52
CA GLY A 510 10.01 -30.33 -17.49
C GLY A 510 10.85 -29.07 -17.50
N GLY A 511 10.29 -28.00 -16.96
CA GLY A 511 10.98 -26.77 -16.60
C GLY A 511 11.90 -26.99 -15.40
N ASN A 512 12.92 -26.13 -15.34
CA ASN A 512 13.87 -26.01 -14.24
C ASN A 512 13.53 -24.78 -13.37
N GLY A 513 14.35 -24.53 -12.35
CA GLY A 513 14.13 -23.43 -11.42
C GLY A 513 14.07 -22.06 -12.12
N VAL A 514 13.14 -21.22 -11.68
CA VAL A 514 13.03 -19.83 -12.11
C VAL A 514 13.19 -18.93 -10.89
N SER A 515 14.18 -18.03 -10.92
CA SER A 515 14.51 -17.16 -9.78
C SER A 515 14.49 -15.69 -10.17
N VAL A 516 13.85 -14.85 -9.34
CA VAL A 516 13.87 -13.39 -9.43
C VAL A 516 14.41 -12.83 -8.12
N THR A 517 15.55 -12.14 -8.16
CA THR A 517 16.21 -11.54 -6.99
C THR A 517 16.28 -10.04 -7.16
N LEU A 518 15.74 -9.29 -6.20
CA LEU A 518 15.71 -7.83 -6.19
C LEU A 518 16.57 -7.30 -5.03
N VAL A 519 17.55 -6.48 -5.37
CA VAL A 519 18.41 -5.75 -4.43
C VAL A 519 18.29 -4.27 -4.70
N ASN A 520 17.81 -3.48 -3.74
CA ASN A 520 17.56 -2.04 -3.87
C ASN A 520 16.88 -1.65 -5.21
N SER A 521 15.84 -2.40 -5.59
CA SER A 521 15.20 -2.28 -6.91
C SER A 521 13.71 -2.01 -6.81
N VAL A 522 13.18 -1.18 -7.71
CA VAL A 522 11.77 -0.81 -7.77
C VAL A 522 11.15 -1.34 -9.05
N ILE A 523 10.16 -2.22 -8.90
CA ILE A 523 9.38 -2.81 -9.98
C ILE A 523 7.96 -2.25 -9.90
N ASP A 524 7.52 -1.58 -10.95
CA ASP A 524 6.22 -0.91 -10.99
C ASP A 524 5.47 -1.21 -12.29
N ALA A 525 4.44 -2.05 -12.19
CA ALA A 525 3.52 -2.37 -13.28
C ALA A 525 2.14 -1.75 -13.00
N SER A 526 1.88 -0.58 -13.58
CA SER A 526 0.75 0.29 -13.22
C SER A 526 -0.52 0.10 -14.05
N GLY A 527 -0.45 -0.68 -15.13
CA GLY A 527 -1.59 -0.94 -16.00
C GLY A 527 -2.64 -1.90 -15.42
N VAL A 528 -3.84 -1.89 -16.00
CA VAL A 528 -4.86 -2.90 -15.69
C VAL A 528 -4.35 -4.28 -16.11
N GLN A 529 -4.62 -5.32 -15.30
CA GLN A 529 -4.19 -6.70 -15.60
C GLN A 529 -2.69 -6.85 -15.89
N SER A 530 -1.85 -6.06 -15.22
CA SER A 530 -0.40 -6.01 -15.49
C SER A 530 0.39 -6.44 -14.26
N PRO A 531 0.78 -7.72 -14.14
CA PRO A 531 1.50 -8.17 -12.96
C PRO A 531 2.89 -7.54 -12.83
N GLY A 532 3.37 -7.38 -11.60
CA GLY A 532 4.77 -6.96 -11.38
C GLY A 532 5.73 -8.06 -11.84
N ILE A 533 5.57 -9.26 -11.28
CA ILE A 533 6.39 -10.43 -11.57
C ILE A 533 5.47 -11.60 -11.91
N VAL A 534 5.72 -12.23 -13.06
CA VAL A 534 5.12 -13.51 -13.44
C VAL A 534 6.23 -14.54 -13.57
N ILE A 535 6.06 -15.67 -12.89
CA ILE A 535 6.94 -16.83 -13.02
C ILE A 535 6.10 -18.02 -13.45
N GLN A 536 6.55 -18.74 -14.47
CA GLN A 536 5.94 -19.98 -14.90
C GLN A 536 6.98 -21.09 -15.05
N THR A 537 6.73 -22.23 -14.42
CA THR A 537 7.58 -23.42 -14.59
C THR A 537 6.74 -24.69 -14.53
N ASN A 538 6.92 -25.62 -15.48
CA ASN A 538 6.27 -26.93 -15.42
C ASN A 538 7.24 -28.02 -14.92
N GLY A 539 6.74 -29.18 -14.51
CA GLY A 539 7.59 -30.25 -13.99
C GLY A 539 8.16 -29.97 -12.59
N SER A 540 9.40 -30.39 -12.32
CA SER A 540 10.01 -30.32 -10.99
C SER A 540 10.68 -28.99 -10.65
N GLY A 541 10.81 -28.05 -11.60
CA GLY A 541 11.34 -26.72 -11.35
C GLY A 541 10.40 -25.88 -10.46
N GLY A 542 10.98 -25.15 -9.51
CA GLY A 542 10.25 -24.23 -8.61
C GLY A 542 10.52 -22.77 -8.91
N ALA A 543 9.58 -21.91 -8.51
CA ALA A 543 9.73 -20.46 -8.50
C ALA A 543 10.42 -19.99 -7.21
N ALA A 544 11.37 -19.05 -7.32
CA ALA A 544 12.00 -18.41 -6.16
C ALA A 544 12.03 -16.89 -6.34
N VAL A 545 11.30 -16.15 -5.51
CA VAL A 545 11.32 -14.68 -5.50
C VAL A 545 11.99 -14.21 -4.21
N SER A 546 12.99 -13.35 -4.33
CA SER A 546 13.69 -12.73 -3.20
C SER A 546 13.70 -11.21 -3.33
N ILE A 547 13.22 -10.52 -2.30
CA ILE A 547 13.06 -9.06 -2.26
C ILE A 547 13.73 -8.52 -1.00
N ASP A 548 14.79 -7.72 -1.13
CA ASP A 548 15.46 -7.09 0.01
C ASP A 548 14.64 -5.93 0.62
N ALA A 549 15.09 -5.39 1.75
CA ALA A 549 14.36 -4.38 2.51
C ALA A 549 14.16 -3.05 1.77
N GLN A 550 15.00 -2.77 0.77
CA GLN A 550 14.97 -1.54 -0.02
C GLN A 550 14.20 -1.71 -1.34
N SER A 551 13.84 -2.95 -1.69
CA SER A 551 13.12 -3.25 -2.92
C SER A 551 11.61 -3.16 -2.76
N ALA A 552 10.93 -2.81 -3.85
CA ALA A 552 9.48 -2.72 -3.90
C ALA A 552 8.95 -3.33 -5.20
N VAL A 553 7.86 -4.08 -5.09
CA VAL A 553 7.13 -4.65 -6.22
C VAL A 553 5.67 -4.21 -6.15
N THR A 554 5.24 -3.48 -7.16
CA THR A 554 3.85 -3.07 -7.36
C THR A 554 3.33 -3.70 -8.65
N GLY A 555 2.14 -4.30 -8.60
CA GLY A 555 1.53 -4.87 -9.80
C GLY A 555 0.01 -4.79 -9.86
N GLY A 556 -0.47 -4.48 -11.07
CA GLY A 556 -1.76 -4.83 -11.65
C GLY A 556 -2.98 -4.27 -10.95
N ALA A 557 -3.54 -3.17 -11.49
CA ALA A 557 -4.86 -2.71 -11.10
C ALA A 557 -5.96 -3.66 -11.63
N VAL A 558 -6.88 -4.06 -10.75
CA VAL A 558 -8.11 -4.77 -11.14
C VAL A 558 -9.17 -3.73 -11.52
N ALA A 559 -9.59 -3.70 -12.78
CA ALA A 559 -10.69 -2.81 -13.23
C ALA A 559 -12.09 -3.37 -12.93
N SER A 560 -12.23 -4.70 -12.75
CA SER A 560 -13.50 -5.37 -12.46
C SER A 560 -13.25 -6.76 -11.84
N ALA A 561 -14.17 -7.24 -10.99
CA ALA A 561 -14.01 -8.48 -10.22
C ALA A 561 -13.76 -9.77 -11.04
N GLY A 562 -14.10 -9.78 -12.34
CA GLY A 562 -13.84 -10.90 -13.26
C GLY A 562 -12.47 -10.88 -13.94
N GLN A 563 -11.64 -9.86 -13.70
CA GLN A 563 -10.36 -9.63 -14.39
C GLN A 563 -9.13 -9.92 -13.50
N THR A 564 -9.24 -10.88 -12.59
CA THR A 564 -8.24 -11.15 -11.52
C THR A 564 -7.06 -12.02 -11.97
N MET A 565 -7.21 -12.77 -13.06
CA MET A 565 -6.23 -13.78 -13.51
C MET A 565 -4.85 -13.21 -13.89
N MET A 566 -4.72 -11.88 -14.07
CA MET A 566 -3.46 -11.18 -14.37
C MET A 566 -3.29 -9.90 -13.54
N ALA A 567 -3.99 -9.75 -12.43
CA ALA A 567 -3.83 -8.58 -11.56
C ALA A 567 -3.12 -9.02 -10.30
N GLY A 568 -1.88 -8.57 -10.10
CA GLY A 568 -1.21 -8.69 -8.81
C GLY A 568 0.29 -8.44 -8.87
N ALA A 569 0.90 -8.20 -7.72
CA ALA A 569 2.33 -7.90 -7.67
C ALA A 569 3.18 -9.11 -8.07
N ILE A 570 2.85 -10.31 -7.57
CA ILE A 570 3.56 -11.56 -7.88
C ILE A 570 2.55 -12.63 -8.32
N HIS A 571 2.82 -13.26 -9.46
CA HIS A 571 2.03 -14.34 -10.05
C HIS A 571 2.93 -15.56 -10.28
N ILE A 572 2.58 -16.69 -9.68
CA ILE A 572 3.31 -17.95 -9.84
C ILE A 572 2.39 -18.97 -10.51
N LEU A 573 2.88 -19.55 -11.60
CA LEU A 573 2.16 -20.52 -12.42
C LEU A 573 2.93 -21.84 -12.42
N GLN A 574 2.29 -22.89 -11.92
CA GLN A 574 2.79 -24.24 -11.75
C GLN A 574 4.04 -24.29 -10.85
N GLY A 575 4.85 -25.34 -11.01
CA GLY A 575 6.07 -25.55 -10.24
C GLY A 575 5.87 -26.24 -8.90
N SER A 576 6.99 -26.75 -8.38
CA SER A 576 7.06 -27.40 -7.07
C SER A 576 8.16 -26.77 -6.23
N GLY A 577 7.94 -26.64 -4.91
CA GLY A 577 8.92 -25.96 -4.04
C GLY A 577 8.98 -24.45 -4.26
N ASN A 578 7.85 -23.83 -4.60
CA ASN A 578 7.79 -22.39 -4.83
C ASN A 578 8.04 -21.60 -3.53
N THR A 579 8.85 -20.56 -3.62
CA THR A 579 9.26 -19.72 -2.47
C THR A 579 9.15 -18.23 -2.79
N VAL A 580 8.68 -17.46 -1.82
CA VAL A 580 8.71 -15.99 -1.86
C VAL A 580 9.27 -15.48 -0.54
N THR A 581 10.44 -14.84 -0.58
CA THR A 581 11.08 -14.20 0.57
C THR A 581 11.00 -12.70 0.42
N ASN A 582 10.28 -12.03 1.32
CA ASN A 582 10.05 -10.59 1.28
C ASN A 582 10.58 -9.91 2.53
N ALA A 583 11.63 -9.10 2.39
CA ALA A 583 12.05 -8.11 3.39
C ALA A 583 11.62 -6.68 3.03
N GLY A 584 11.24 -6.44 1.77
CA GLY A 584 10.84 -5.14 1.23
C GLY A 584 9.33 -4.94 1.22
N THR A 585 8.80 -4.40 0.12
CA THR A 585 7.37 -4.12 -0.04
C THR A 585 6.77 -4.84 -1.25
N ILE A 586 5.67 -5.55 -1.05
CA ILE A 586 4.83 -6.13 -2.11
C ILE A 586 3.44 -5.48 -2.05
N THR A 587 3.03 -4.83 -3.13
CA THR A 587 1.76 -4.08 -3.19
C THR A 587 0.91 -4.51 -4.38
N GLY A 588 -0.25 -5.09 -4.10
CA GLY A 588 -1.32 -5.21 -5.09
C GLY A 588 -1.93 -3.85 -5.39
N ALA A 589 -1.94 -3.44 -6.66
CA ALA A 589 -2.50 -2.15 -7.06
C ALA A 589 -4.02 -2.22 -7.29
N GLY A 590 -4.71 -1.10 -7.09
CA GLY A 590 -6.15 -0.93 -7.40
C GLY A 590 -7.06 -0.82 -6.19
N THR A 591 -8.33 -0.46 -6.45
CA THR A 591 -9.36 -0.22 -5.41
C THR A 591 -10.32 -1.39 -5.23
N VAL A 592 -10.33 -2.35 -6.17
CA VAL A 592 -11.24 -3.49 -6.18
C VAL A 592 -10.43 -4.77 -6.01
N ASN A 593 -10.41 -5.33 -4.79
CA ASN A 593 -9.73 -6.59 -4.46
C ASN A 593 -8.26 -6.64 -4.95
N PRO A 594 -7.38 -5.71 -4.50
CA PRO A 594 -5.97 -5.71 -4.89
C PRO A 594 -5.32 -7.03 -4.49
N ILE A 595 -4.51 -7.62 -5.37
CA ILE A 595 -3.86 -8.91 -5.15
C ILE A 595 -2.35 -8.69 -5.01
N ALA A 596 -1.78 -9.05 -3.87
CA ALA A 596 -0.33 -9.00 -3.67
C ALA A 596 0.33 -10.24 -4.30
N LEU A 597 -0.22 -11.42 -4.03
CA LEU A 597 0.33 -12.68 -4.51
C LEU A 597 -0.77 -13.61 -4.97
N TRP A 598 -0.62 -14.14 -6.17
CA TRP A 598 -1.46 -15.21 -6.69
C TRP A 598 -0.62 -16.40 -7.14
N SER A 599 -1.09 -17.62 -6.85
CA SER A 599 -0.43 -18.86 -7.29
C SER A 599 -1.45 -19.96 -7.56
N ASP A 600 -1.29 -20.73 -8.62
CA ASP A 600 -2.06 -21.97 -8.86
C ASP A 600 -1.44 -23.21 -8.17
N ALA A 601 -0.22 -23.08 -7.65
CA ALA A 601 0.54 -24.11 -6.94
C ALA A 601 0.82 -23.70 -5.48
N ALA A 602 1.34 -24.65 -4.68
CA ALA A 602 1.67 -24.40 -3.29
C ALA A 602 2.90 -23.50 -3.16
N VAL A 603 2.88 -22.54 -2.23
CA VAL A 603 3.97 -21.56 -2.03
C VAL A 603 4.36 -21.47 -0.57
N GLN A 604 5.67 -21.40 -0.32
CA GLN A 604 6.25 -21.03 0.97
C GLN A 604 6.59 -19.54 0.95
N ILE A 605 5.84 -18.74 1.71
CA ILE A 605 6.00 -17.30 1.77
C ILE A 605 6.64 -16.95 3.12
N ASP A 606 7.80 -16.30 3.08
CA ASP A 606 8.52 -15.82 4.25
C ASP A 606 8.60 -14.28 4.20
N ASN A 607 7.85 -13.62 5.08
CA ASN A 607 7.70 -12.17 5.09
C ASN A 607 8.32 -11.57 6.36
N SER A 608 9.33 -10.71 6.19
CA SER A 608 9.82 -9.77 7.22
C SER A 608 9.60 -8.31 6.84
N GLY A 609 9.09 -8.04 5.63
CA GLY A 609 8.73 -6.72 5.13
C GLY A 609 7.22 -6.47 5.16
N THR A 610 6.70 -5.70 4.19
CA THR A 610 5.28 -5.35 4.08
C THR A 610 4.65 -6.04 2.88
N ILE A 611 3.49 -6.69 3.08
CA ILE A 611 2.63 -7.20 2.00
C ILE A 611 1.25 -6.54 2.12
N THR A 612 0.83 -5.84 1.07
CA THR A 612 -0.47 -5.16 0.99
C THR A 612 -1.26 -5.67 -0.21
N GLY A 613 -2.44 -6.23 0.05
CA GLY A 613 -3.31 -6.87 -0.93
C GLY A 613 -3.48 -8.37 -0.68
N ALA A 614 -4.52 -8.95 -1.28
CA ALA A 614 -4.92 -10.33 -1.11
C ALA A 614 -3.80 -11.31 -1.48
N ILE A 615 -3.74 -12.42 -0.74
CA ILE A 615 -2.88 -13.56 -1.07
C ILE A 615 -3.82 -14.72 -1.40
N ALA A 616 -3.66 -15.29 -2.60
CA ALA A 616 -4.52 -16.38 -3.06
C ALA A 616 -3.69 -17.49 -3.72
N THR A 617 -3.68 -18.66 -3.08
CA THR A 617 -3.01 -19.86 -3.59
C THR A 617 -4.03 -20.98 -3.81
N ALA A 618 -4.03 -21.60 -4.98
CA ALA A 618 -4.87 -22.76 -5.28
C ALA A 618 -4.20 -24.10 -4.92
N GLY A 619 -2.89 -24.12 -4.67
CA GLY A 619 -2.18 -25.31 -4.25
C GLY A 619 -2.43 -25.71 -2.80
N ASN A 620 -2.39 -27.01 -2.53
CA ASN A 620 -2.54 -27.55 -1.18
C ASN A 620 -1.23 -27.38 -0.38
N GLY A 621 -1.34 -26.95 0.88
CA GLY A 621 -0.20 -26.86 1.80
C GLY A 621 0.67 -25.60 1.66
N SER A 622 0.13 -24.49 1.16
CA SER A 622 0.86 -23.21 1.19
C SER A 622 1.09 -22.75 2.62
N VAL A 623 2.28 -22.23 2.91
CA VAL A 623 2.64 -21.74 4.23
C VAL A 623 3.04 -20.28 4.11
N LEU A 624 2.42 -19.43 4.92
CA LEU A 624 2.80 -18.03 5.06
C LEU A 624 3.37 -17.81 6.46
N THR A 625 4.65 -17.47 6.54
CA THR A 625 5.34 -17.09 7.77
C THR A 625 5.55 -15.58 7.75
N ASN A 626 4.83 -14.85 8.57
CA ASN A 626 5.09 -13.44 8.83
C ASN A 626 6.00 -13.30 10.05
N ARG A 627 7.26 -12.97 9.85
CA ARG A 627 8.27 -12.82 10.91
C ARG A 627 8.05 -11.54 11.72
N ALA A 628 8.73 -11.46 12.86
CA ALA A 628 8.74 -10.23 13.67
C ALA A 628 9.20 -9.02 12.83
N GLY A 629 8.49 -7.90 12.96
CA GLY A 629 8.69 -6.71 12.12
C GLY A 629 7.96 -6.73 10.78
N GLY A 630 7.51 -7.89 10.30
CA GLY A 630 6.73 -8.02 9.08
C GLY A 630 5.29 -7.56 9.25
N VAL A 631 4.73 -6.94 8.21
CA VAL A 631 3.36 -6.43 8.15
C VAL A 631 2.59 -7.16 7.06
N LEU A 632 1.45 -7.75 7.44
CA LEU A 632 0.45 -8.29 6.52
C LEU A 632 -0.79 -7.42 6.53
N ASP A 633 -1.14 -6.86 5.38
CA ASP A 633 -2.41 -6.20 5.12
C ASP A 633 -3.10 -6.86 3.92
N PRO A 634 -3.70 -8.06 4.11
CA PRO A 634 -4.28 -8.85 3.01
C PRO A 634 -5.63 -8.32 2.53
N GLY A 635 -6.21 -7.31 3.18
CA GLY A 635 -7.59 -6.90 2.95
C GLY A 635 -8.56 -8.08 3.17
N ALA A 636 -9.35 -8.41 2.15
CA ALA A 636 -10.44 -9.37 2.31
C ALA A 636 -10.02 -10.86 2.33
N THR A 637 -8.91 -11.21 1.68
CA THR A 637 -8.62 -12.63 1.35
C THR A 637 -7.17 -13.01 1.62
N LEU A 638 -7.01 -14.08 2.41
CA LEU A 638 -5.77 -14.81 2.61
C LEU A 638 -6.01 -16.31 2.37
N ALA A 639 -6.15 -16.69 1.10
CA ALA A 639 -6.47 -18.05 0.72
C ALA A 639 -5.18 -18.89 0.57
N LEU A 640 -4.87 -19.76 1.52
CA LEU A 640 -3.66 -20.62 1.52
C LEU A 640 -3.93 -22.06 1.04
N GLY A 641 -5.13 -22.32 0.51
CA GLY A 641 -5.53 -23.63 0.02
C GLY A 641 -5.81 -24.64 1.13
N THR A 642 -6.11 -25.89 0.76
CA THR A 642 -6.40 -26.95 1.72
C THR A 642 -5.11 -27.34 2.47
N GLY A 643 -5.16 -27.41 3.80
CA GLY A 643 -3.97 -27.65 4.63
C GLY A 643 -2.98 -26.48 4.69
N GLY A 644 -3.37 -25.29 4.21
CA GLY A 644 -2.55 -24.09 4.31
C GLY A 644 -2.38 -23.62 5.76
N ARG A 645 -1.27 -22.93 6.05
CA ARG A 645 -0.95 -22.43 7.40
C ARG A 645 -0.42 -21.00 7.37
N LEU A 646 -1.02 -20.13 8.17
CA LEU A 646 -0.48 -18.81 8.51
C LEU A 646 0.21 -18.88 9.88
N ALA A 647 1.53 -18.68 9.91
CA ALA A 647 2.31 -18.43 11.12
C ALA A 647 2.63 -16.93 11.23
N ASN A 648 1.96 -16.21 12.13
CA ASN A 648 2.13 -14.77 12.30
C ASN A 648 2.89 -14.41 13.58
N ALA A 649 4.14 -13.97 13.45
CA ALA A 649 4.96 -13.38 14.51
C ALA A 649 5.11 -11.85 14.37
N GLY A 650 4.71 -11.28 13.22
CA GLY A 650 4.64 -9.83 12.99
C GLY A 650 3.23 -9.26 13.20
N THR A 651 2.89 -8.21 12.45
CA THR A 651 1.59 -7.54 12.51
C THR A 651 0.66 -8.04 11.40
N LEU A 652 -0.57 -8.42 11.76
CA LEU A 652 -1.65 -8.72 10.83
C LEU A 652 -2.76 -7.69 10.96
N HIS A 653 -3.04 -6.92 9.91
CA HIS A 653 -4.21 -6.06 9.81
C HIS A 653 -5.39 -6.86 9.25
N VAL A 654 -6.51 -6.86 9.98
CA VAL A 654 -7.76 -7.49 9.54
C VAL A 654 -8.58 -6.46 8.78
N GLY A 655 -9.34 -6.87 7.77
CA GLY A 655 -10.26 -5.99 7.02
C GLY A 655 -9.60 -4.97 6.09
N GLY A 656 -8.34 -4.62 6.34
CA GLY A 656 -7.61 -3.55 5.67
C GLY A 656 -7.23 -2.45 6.66
N THR A 657 -6.06 -1.82 6.51
CA THR A 657 -5.63 -0.75 7.42
C THR A 657 -6.65 0.41 7.47
N ARG A 658 -7.21 0.71 8.66
CA ARG A 658 -8.17 1.79 8.92
C ARG A 658 -9.52 1.60 8.19
N THR A 659 -9.89 0.36 7.89
CA THR A 659 -11.15 0.05 7.23
C THR A 659 -11.85 -1.09 7.95
N ILE A 660 -13.14 -0.93 8.23
CA ILE A 660 -13.93 -2.02 8.82
C ILE A 660 -14.30 -3.02 7.71
N GLY A 661 -13.77 -4.24 7.81
CA GLY A 661 -13.94 -5.30 6.83
C GLY A 661 -13.81 -6.69 7.43
N ALA A 662 -13.69 -7.69 6.55
CA ALA A 662 -13.46 -9.06 6.99
C ALA A 662 -12.31 -9.67 6.22
N THR A 663 -11.38 -10.33 6.91
CA THR A 663 -10.31 -11.11 6.28
C THR A 663 -10.64 -12.58 6.44
N THR A 664 -10.68 -13.32 5.32
CA THR A 664 -10.84 -14.78 5.34
C THR A 664 -9.50 -15.47 5.14
N VAL A 665 -9.07 -16.26 6.13
CA VAL A 665 -7.93 -17.15 6.09
C VAL A 665 -8.40 -18.56 5.76
N THR A 666 -8.04 -19.09 4.59
CA THR A 666 -8.26 -20.51 4.29
C THR A 666 -7.06 -21.32 4.78
N GLY A 667 -7.28 -22.15 5.80
CA GLY A 667 -6.23 -22.89 6.50
C GLY A 667 -6.20 -22.64 8.01
N ASP A 668 -5.12 -23.07 8.66
CA ASP A 668 -4.88 -22.86 10.09
C ASP A 668 -4.14 -21.54 10.35
N LEU A 669 -4.47 -20.89 11.47
CA LEU A 669 -3.82 -19.68 11.96
C LEU A 669 -3.06 -19.99 13.26
N SER A 670 -1.79 -19.62 13.30
CA SER A 670 -0.95 -19.61 14.50
C SER A 670 -0.33 -18.23 14.66
N SER A 671 -0.83 -17.43 15.60
CA SER A 671 -0.36 -16.06 15.82
C SER A 671 0.35 -15.91 17.17
N THR A 672 1.58 -15.41 17.13
CA THR A 672 2.44 -15.00 18.27
C THR A 672 2.75 -13.49 18.26
N GLY A 673 2.50 -12.80 17.14
CA GLY A 673 2.75 -11.36 16.96
C GLY A 673 1.59 -10.47 17.40
N THR A 674 1.22 -9.47 16.59
CA THR A 674 0.08 -8.57 16.85
C THR A 674 -1.01 -8.77 15.78
N ILE A 675 -2.27 -8.82 16.19
CA ILE A 675 -3.42 -8.76 15.28
C ILE A 675 -4.19 -7.47 15.54
N VAL A 676 -4.39 -6.66 14.51
CA VAL A 676 -5.03 -5.35 14.59
C VAL A 676 -6.44 -5.44 14.00
N PHE A 677 -7.42 -4.99 14.78
CA PHE A 677 -8.83 -4.90 14.39
C PHE A 677 -9.29 -3.45 14.51
N ASP A 678 -9.82 -2.89 13.43
CA ASP A 678 -10.57 -1.64 13.41
C ASP A 678 -12.03 -1.91 13.81
N ALA A 679 -12.59 -1.08 14.69
CA ALA A 679 -13.93 -1.28 15.23
C ALA A 679 -14.71 0.03 15.40
N ASP A 680 -16.03 -0.06 15.35
CA ASP A 680 -16.96 0.98 15.79
C ASP A 680 -17.94 0.37 16.82
N LEU A 681 -17.59 0.55 18.09
CA LEU A 681 -18.33 -0.04 19.21
C LEU A 681 -19.74 0.53 19.39
N VAL A 682 -19.99 1.75 18.90
CA VAL A 682 -21.31 2.39 18.93
C VAL A 682 -22.26 1.75 17.91
N ARG A 683 -21.74 1.43 16.73
CA ARG A 683 -22.49 0.71 15.69
C ARG A 683 -22.50 -0.80 15.92
N GLY A 684 -21.64 -1.32 16.81
CA GLY A 684 -21.50 -2.76 17.06
C GLY A 684 -20.92 -3.52 15.87
N VAL A 685 -20.16 -2.82 15.02
CA VAL A 685 -19.48 -3.39 13.84
C VAL A 685 -17.99 -3.25 14.03
N GLY A 686 -17.24 -4.18 13.47
CA GLY A 686 -15.79 -4.14 13.50
C GLY A 686 -15.21 -5.24 12.63
N ASP A 687 -13.90 -5.26 12.56
CA ASP A 687 -13.19 -6.21 11.75
C ASP A 687 -13.47 -7.64 12.18
N LYS A 688 -13.59 -8.52 11.18
CA LYS A 688 -13.81 -9.94 11.40
C LYS A 688 -12.75 -10.78 10.70
N LEU A 689 -12.00 -11.54 11.48
CA LEU A 689 -11.08 -12.55 10.98
C LEU A 689 -11.78 -13.91 10.94
N ALA A 690 -12.10 -14.39 9.74
CA ALA A 690 -12.67 -15.71 9.53
C ALA A 690 -11.57 -16.72 9.18
N VAL A 691 -11.45 -17.81 9.93
CA VAL A 691 -10.46 -18.88 9.71
C VAL A 691 -11.21 -20.17 9.40
N THR A 692 -10.90 -20.82 8.28
CA THR A 692 -11.57 -22.09 7.93
C THR A 692 -11.01 -23.29 8.70
N GLY A 693 -9.77 -23.20 9.20
CA GLY A 693 -9.13 -24.19 10.06
C GLY A 693 -9.19 -23.82 11.54
N HIS A 694 -8.20 -24.27 12.32
CA HIS A 694 -8.03 -23.94 13.72
C HIS A 694 -7.24 -22.63 13.90
N ALA A 695 -7.61 -21.82 14.89
CA ALA A 695 -6.91 -20.57 15.21
C ALA A 695 -6.28 -20.64 16.60
N THR A 696 -4.95 -20.69 16.66
CA THR A 696 -4.17 -20.55 17.89
C THR A 696 -3.66 -19.12 18.02
N ILE A 697 -4.13 -18.40 19.04
CA ILE A 697 -3.80 -16.99 19.27
C ILE A 697 -3.08 -16.86 20.61
N THR A 698 -1.76 -16.69 20.50
CA THR A 698 -0.84 -16.32 21.59
C THR A 698 -0.36 -14.85 21.47
N ALA A 699 -0.80 -14.20 20.40
CA ALA A 699 -0.50 -12.85 19.94
C ALA A 699 -1.21 -11.75 20.73
N GLU A 700 -0.63 -10.56 20.78
CA GLU A 700 -1.32 -9.34 21.22
C GLU A 700 -2.48 -9.00 20.28
N ILE A 701 -3.63 -8.63 20.84
CA ILE A 701 -4.79 -8.16 20.07
C ILE A 701 -4.96 -6.67 20.32
N ALA A 702 -4.80 -5.88 19.26
CA ALA A 702 -5.03 -4.44 19.28
C ALA A 702 -6.38 -4.14 18.62
N VAL A 703 -7.33 -3.61 19.41
CA VAL A 703 -8.61 -3.12 18.89
C VAL A 703 -8.54 -1.60 18.79
N ALA A 704 -8.46 -1.09 17.58
CA ALA A 704 -8.49 0.34 17.30
C ALA A 704 -9.95 0.77 17.10
N SER A 705 -10.50 1.56 18.03
CA SER A 705 -11.85 2.10 17.88
C SER A 705 -11.89 3.60 18.14
N PRO A 706 -12.44 4.41 17.22
CA PRO A 706 -12.63 5.85 17.44
C PRO A 706 -13.87 6.14 18.28
N THR A 707 -14.68 5.13 18.60
CA THR A 707 -15.91 5.22 19.40
C THR A 707 -15.85 4.25 20.57
N MET A 708 -16.49 4.58 21.70
CA MET A 708 -16.49 3.71 22.89
C MET A 708 -17.89 3.47 23.42
N ARG A 709 -18.20 2.18 23.63
CA ARG A 709 -19.39 1.67 24.30
C ARG A 709 -19.05 0.33 24.95
N ASN A 710 -19.71 -0.01 26.06
CA ASN A 710 -19.69 -1.36 26.61
C ASN A 710 -20.53 -2.32 25.74
N ALA A 711 -19.99 -2.68 24.57
CA ALA A 711 -20.61 -3.60 23.62
C ALA A 711 -19.64 -4.72 23.26
N ARG A 712 -20.13 -5.96 23.31
CA ARG A 712 -19.35 -7.14 22.94
C ARG A 712 -19.21 -7.23 21.43
N LEU A 713 -17.98 -7.34 20.93
CA LEU A 713 -17.65 -7.44 19.51
C LEU A 713 -17.06 -8.82 19.18
N ALA A 714 -17.53 -9.45 18.10
CA ALA A 714 -16.92 -10.68 17.59
C ALA A 714 -15.75 -10.33 16.68
N LEU A 715 -14.54 -10.80 17.02
CA LEU A 715 -13.30 -10.48 16.28
C LEU A 715 -12.85 -11.64 15.39
N VAL A 716 -12.82 -12.86 15.92
CA VAL A 716 -12.32 -14.03 15.20
C VAL A 716 -13.39 -15.11 15.19
N SER A 717 -13.61 -15.76 14.05
CA SER A 717 -14.40 -16.99 13.96
C SER A 717 -13.58 -18.07 13.27
N ALA A 718 -13.36 -19.20 13.93
CA ALA A 718 -12.58 -20.32 13.40
C ALA A 718 -13.40 -21.61 13.36
N ALA A 719 -13.59 -22.20 12.18
CA ALA A 719 -14.41 -23.40 12.03
C ALA A 719 -13.79 -24.63 12.72
N GLY A 720 -12.45 -24.70 12.81
CA GLY A 720 -11.71 -25.70 13.57
C GLY A 720 -11.56 -25.37 15.06
N GLY A 721 -12.15 -24.27 15.54
CA GLY A 721 -12.07 -23.80 16.93
C GLY A 721 -10.98 -22.75 17.18
N VAL A 722 -11.09 -22.05 18.31
CA VAL A 722 -10.16 -21.00 18.75
C VAL A 722 -9.48 -21.42 20.06
N THR A 723 -8.14 -21.37 20.09
CA THR A 723 -7.33 -21.60 21.28
C THR A 723 -6.60 -20.31 21.66
N LEU A 724 -6.76 -19.84 22.90
CA LEU A 724 -6.13 -18.62 23.43
C LEU A 724 -5.02 -18.96 24.42
N ALA A 725 -3.95 -18.16 24.44
CA ALA A 725 -2.99 -18.20 25.55
C ALA A 725 -3.63 -17.70 26.86
N PRO A 726 -3.31 -18.29 28.04
CA PRO A 726 -3.84 -17.84 29.33
C PRO A 726 -3.56 -16.37 29.65
N GLN A 727 -2.43 -15.87 29.16
CA GLN A 727 -1.95 -14.49 29.34
C GLN A 727 -2.87 -13.46 28.66
N LEU A 728 -3.47 -13.84 27.52
CA LEU A 728 -4.31 -12.96 26.69
C LEU A 728 -5.66 -12.64 27.30
N ALA A 729 -6.11 -13.47 28.26
CA ALA A 729 -7.33 -13.25 29.00
C ALA A 729 -7.24 -12.06 29.98
N ALA A 730 -6.04 -11.50 30.22
CA ALA A 730 -5.79 -10.59 31.34
C ALA A 730 -4.87 -9.39 31.04
N THR A 731 -4.75 -8.93 29.79
CA THR A 731 -3.84 -7.81 29.47
C THR A 731 -4.43 -6.45 29.87
N ALA A 732 -3.92 -5.88 30.96
CA ALA A 732 -4.14 -4.48 31.34
C ALA A 732 -2.91 -3.64 30.98
N SER A 733 -3.06 -2.66 30.07
CA SER A 733 -2.05 -1.63 29.80
C SER A 733 -2.18 -0.49 30.81
N ALA A 734 -1.03 0.00 31.30
CA ALA A 734 -0.93 0.82 32.51
C ALA A 734 -1.52 2.25 32.44
N ASN A 735 -2.07 2.72 31.31
CA ASN A 735 -2.58 4.10 31.22
C ASN A 735 -3.82 4.31 30.33
N GLN A 736 -4.53 3.25 29.94
CA GLN A 736 -5.74 3.41 29.13
C GLN A 736 -6.98 3.22 30.01
N LEU A 737 -7.80 4.27 30.10
CA LEU A 737 -9.07 4.27 30.83
C LEU A 737 -10.03 3.14 30.39
N PHE A 738 -9.75 2.53 29.26
CA PHE A 738 -10.47 1.39 28.71
C PHE A 738 -9.48 0.28 28.32
N THR A 739 -9.81 -0.95 28.69
CA THR A 739 -9.10 -2.17 28.32
C THR A 739 -10.07 -3.13 27.61
N TYR A 740 -9.60 -4.23 27.02
CA TYR A 740 -10.46 -5.25 26.42
C TYR A 740 -10.32 -6.58 27.17
N ARG A 741 -11.46 -7.19 27.49
CA ARG A 741 -11.51 -8.57 27.97
C ARG A 741 -11.80 -9.48 26.78
N PHE A 742 -10.92 -10.46 26.56
CA PHE A 742 -11.06 -11.42 25.48
C PHE A 742 -11.61 -12.75 26.00
N GLU A 743 -12.70 -13.23 25.38
CA GLU A 743 -13.35 -14.50 25.73
C GLU A 743 -13.64 -15.31 24.47
N SER A 744 -13.45 -16.63 24.54
CA SER A 744 -13.86 -17.53 23.46
C SER A 744 -14.98 -18.46 23.91
N ASP A 745 -15.94 -18.72 23.03
CA ASP A 745 -16.97 -19.75 23.18
C ASP A 745 -16.56 -21.12 22.58
N GLY A 746 -15.28 -21.25 22.20
CA GLY A 746 -14.71 -22.42 21.53
C GLY A 746 -14.57 -22.24 20.02
N THR A 747 -15.38 -21.40 19.37
CA THR A 747 -15.35 -21.17 17.91
C THR A 747 -15.21 -19.71 17.51
N THR A 748 -15.65 -18.80 18.38
CA THR A 748 -15.60 -17.36 18.17
C THR A 748 -14.84 -16.72 19.32
N LEU A 749 -13.99 -15.75 18.99
CA LEU A 749 -13.33 -14.85 19.93
C LEU A 749 -14.08 -13.54 20.00
N TYR A 750 -14.37 -13.10 21.21
CA TYR A 750 -15.04 -11.84 21.49
C TYR A 750 -14.14 -10.90 22.27
N ALA A 751 -14.26 -9.61 21.97
CA ALA A 751 -13.68 -8.53 22.75
C ALA A 751 -14.80 -7.73 23.41
N THR A 752 -14.72 -7.59 24.73
CA THR A 752 -15.63 -6.75 25.50
C THR A 752 -14.81 -5.63 26.14
N PRO A 753 -15.05 -4.35 25.78
CA PRO A 753 -14.47 -3.21 26.46
C PRO A 753 -14.72 -3.25 27.97
N GLN A 754 -13.74 -2.83 28.76
CA GLN A 754 -13.80 -2.73 30.22
C GLN A 754 -13.29 -1.34 30.62
N ALA A 755 -14.07 -0.59 31.40
CA ALA A 755 -13.60 0.68 31.95
C ALA A 755 -12.70 0.44 33.17
N GLN A 756 -11.65 1.25 33.30
CA GLN A 756 -10.76 1.31 34.46
C GLN A 756 -10.83 2.68 35.13
N LEU A 757 -11.95 3.39 34.98
CA LEU A 757 -12.14 4.79 35.35
C LEU A 757 -11.96 4.98 36.86
N ALA A 758 -12.65 4.17 37.68
CA ALA A 758 -12.55 4.23 39.13
C ALA A 758 -11.15 3.82 39.63
N ALA A 759 -10.55 2.78 39.03
CA ALA A 759 -9.23 2.30 39.41
C ALA A 759 -8.13 3.34 39.13
N GLN A 760 -8.20 4.01 37.97
CA GLN A 760 -7.23 5.05 37.59
C GLN A 760 -7.36 6.33 38.43
N ALA A 761 -8.55 6.59 38.98
CA ALA A 761 -8.80 7.67 39.93
C ALA A 761 -8.36 7.36 41.37
N SER A 762 -7.87 6.15 41.66
CA SER A 762 -7.37 5.80 43.00
C SER A 762 -6.20 6.72 43.40
N GLY A 763 -6.32 7.40 44.55
CA GLY A 763 -5.34 8.39 45.02
C GLY A 763 -5.60 9.84 44.57
N LEU A 764 -6.64 10.09 43.77
CA LEU A 764 -7.16 11.45 43.52
C LEU A 764 -8.03 11.95 44.68
N VAL A 765 -8.43 13.24 44.69
CA VAL A 765 -9.29 13.78 45.76
C VAL A 765 -10.71 13.19 45.69
N GLY A 766 -11.41 13.14 46.82
CA GLY A 766 -12.68 12.39 46.97
C GLY A 766 -13.77 12.76 45.96
N ARG A 767 -13.83 14.02 45.49
CA ARG A 767 -14.77 14.44 44.44
C ARG A 767 -14.48 13.82 43.08
N GLN A 768 -13.20 13.74 42.68
CA GLN A 768 -12.78 13.12 41.42
C GLN A 768 -13.05 11.61 41.46
N GLN A 769 -12.82 10.98 42.62
CA GLN A 769 -13.17 9.56 42.83
C GLN A 769 -14.68 9.32 42.71
N SER A 770 -15.51 10.22 43.25
CA SER A 770 -16.97 10.10 43.14
C SER A 770 -17.45 10.19 41.69
N VAL A 771 -16.90 11.11 40.90
CA VAL A 771 -17.22 11.23 39.46
C VAL A 771 -16.73 10.01 38.68
N ALA A 772 -15.50 9.54 38.95
CA ALA A 772 -14.93 8.37 38.29
C ALA A 772 -15.72 7.08 38.61
N GLY A 773 -16.18 6.93 39.85
CA GLY A 773 -17.04 5.82 40.27
C GLY A 773 -18.40 5.83 39.56
N HIS A 774 -19.00 7.01 39.37
CA HIS A 774 -20.24 7.17 38.59
C HIS A 774 -20.03 6.85 37.11
N LEU A 775 -18.96 7.36 36.48
CA LEU A 775 -18.65 7.03 35.09
C LEU A 775 -18.34 5.54 34.91
N GLN A 776 -17.73 4.89 35.90
CA GLN A 776 -17.50 3.45 35.91
C GLN A 776 -18.82 2.67 35.94
N SER A 777 -19.73 2.98 36.87
CA SER A 777 -21.02 2.30 36.97
C SER A 777 -21.90 2.55 35.75
N LEU A 778 -21.86 3.76 35.18
CA LEU A 778 -22.54 4.13 33.94
C LEU A 778 -22.03 3.33 32.74
N PHE A 779 -20.73 3.05 32.67
CA PHE A 779 -20.16 2.21 31.61
C PHE A 779 -20.59 0.74 31.79
N GLU A 780 -20.53 0.24 33.03
CA GLU A 780 -20.87 -1.13 33.38
C GLU A 780 -22.37 -1.44 33.20
N SER A 781 -23.25 -0.46 33.40
CA SER A 781 -24.69 -0.59 33.19
C SER A 781 -25.06 -0.79 31.71
N GLY A 782 -24.15 -0.46 30.79
CA GLY A 782 -24.39 -0.51 29.34
C GLY A 782 -25.27 0.64 28.84
N GLU A 783 -25.46 1.68 29.65
CA GLU A 783 -26.26 2.86 29.29
C GLU A 783 -25.61 3.65 28.13
N ALA A 784 -26.44 4.24 27.27
CA ALA A 784 -26.00 4.95 26.07
C ALA A 784 -25.40 6.33 26.42
N PHE A 785 -24.12 6.34 26.78
CA PHE A 785 -23.33 7.55 27.04
C PHE A 785 -22.09 7.63 26.12
N ASP A 786 -22.29 7.26 24.86
CA ASP A 786 -21.23 6.98 23.89
C ASP A 786 -20.30 8.16 23.61
N THR A 787 -20.87 9.35 23.45
CA THR A 787 -20.11 10.58 23.16
C THR A 787 -19.19 10.94 24.32
N GLY A 788 -19.65 10.71 25.56
CA GLY A 788 -18.86 10.90 26.76
C GLY A 788 -17.71 9.89 26.86
N PHE A 789 -17.99 8.59 26.75
CA PHE A 789 -16.93 7.57 26.79
C PHE A 789 -15.93 7.70 25.64
N THR A 790 -16.40 8.07 24.45
CA THR A 790 -15.54 8.36 23.29
C THR A 790 -14.62 9.54 23.57
N ALA A 791 -15.11 10.62 24.19
CA ALA A 791 -14.29 11.76 24.58
C ALA A 791 -13.22 11.36 25.64
N LEU A 792 -13.60 10.56 26.63
CA LEU A 792 -12.68 10.06 27.65
C LEU A 792 -11.60 9.13 27.07
N SER A 793 -11.92 8.33 26.06
CA SER A 793 -10.98 7.40 25.44
C SER A 793 -9.80 8.07 24.74
N LYS A 794 -9.95 9.35 24.38
CA LYS A 794 -8.94 10.16 23.69
C LYS A 794 -7.95 10.83 24.64
N LEU A 795 -8.13 10.66 25.96
CA LEU A 795 -7.24 11.26 26.95
C LEU A 795 -5.87 10.56 26.94
N ALA A 796 -4.81 11.35 26.78
CA ALA A 796 -3.45 10.83 26.58
C ALA A 796 -2.71 10.54 27.90
N SER A 797 -3.16 11.10 29.02
CA SER A 797 -2.45 10.99 30.30
C SER A 797 -3.38 10.95 31.52
N ARG A 798 -2.88 10.35 32.60
CA ARG A 798 -3.51 10.37 33.92
C ARG A 798 -3.72 11.80 34.45
N GLN A 799 -2.85 12.73 34.09
CA GLN A 799 -2.98 14.14 34.47
C GLN A 799 -4.15 14.82 33.75
N ASP A 800 -4.33 14.54 32.45
CA ASP A 800 -5.48 15.04 31.68
C ASP A 800 -6.79 14.42 32.19
N TYR A 801 -6.75 13.16 32.61
CA TYR A 801 -7.89 12.51 33.25
C TYR A 801 -8.25 13.16 34.59
N ALA A 802 -7.29 13.44 35.46
CA ALA A 802 -7.54 14.14 36.71
C ALA A 802 -8.15 15.53 36.51
N LYS A 803 -7.62 16.32 35.55
CA LYS A 803 -8.18 17.63 35.19
C LYS A 803 -9.61 17.52 34.64
N THR A 804 -9.85 16.52 33.80
CA THR A 804 -11.19 16.23 33.27
C THR A 804 -12.14 15.94 34.42
N LEU A 805 -11.83 14.98 35.31
CA LEU A 805 -12.66 14.64 36.46
C LEU A 805 -12.94 15.84 37.38
N ASP A 806 -11.97 16.74 37.54
CA ASP A 806 -12.14 17.95 38.33
C ASP A 806 -13.16 18.91 37.68
N SER A 807 -13.05 19.15 36.38
CA SER A 807 -14.02 19.93 35.60
C SER A 807 -15.42 19.30 35.61
N LEU A 808 -15.52 17.97 35.56
CA LEU A 808 -16.79 17.23 35.58
C LEU A 808 -17.49 17.26 36.96
N SER A 809 -16.76 17.56 38.04
CA SER A 809 -17.32 17.55 39.40
C SER A 809 -18.30 18.70 39.70
N GLY A 810 -18.37 19.73 38.85
CA GLY A 810 -19.29 20.86 39.02
C GLY A 810 -19.03 21.69 40.28
N LYS A 811 -17.78 21.73 40.76
CA LYS A 811 -17.36 22.28 42.06
C LYS A 811 -17.89 23.69 42.37
N ALA A 812 -17.91 24.60 41.38
CA ALA A 812 -18.38 25.97 41.55
C ALA A 812 -19.88 26.08 41.93
N LEU A 813 -20.71 25.10 41.56
CA LEU A 813 -22.16 25.16 41.80
C LEU A 813 -22.53 24.92 43.26
N GLY A 814 -21.65 24.28 44.04
CA GLY A 814 -21.80 24.18 45.49
C GLY A 814 -21.56 25.51 46.23
N ALA A 815 -20.78 26.43 45.66
CA ALA A 815 -20.43 27.71 46.29
C ALA A 815 -21.63 28.64 46.45
N MET A 816 -22.63 28.54 45.56
CA MET A 816 -23.82 29.41 45.59
C MET A 816 -24.62 29.29 46.89
N ALA A 817 -24.76 28.06 47.41
CA ALA A 817 -25.49 27.83 48.65
C ALA A 817 -24.73 28.37 49.86
N VAL A 818 -23.40 28.24 49.86
CA VAL A 818 -22.53 28.85 50.86
C VAL A 818 -22.65 30.38 50.81
N GLN A 819 -22.57 30.98 49.62
CA GLN A 819 -22.72 32.43 49.46
C GLN A 819 -24.10 32.94 49.87
N ARG A 820 -25.18 32.19 49.59
CA ARG A 820 -26.53 32.56 50.03
C ARG A 820 -26.65 32.60 51.55
N TYR A 821 -26.06 31.63 52.25
CA TYR A 821 -25.98 31.64 53.72
C TYR A 821 -25.19 32.85 54.22
N GLN A 822 -24.04 33.14 53.60
CA GLN A 822 -23.20 34.30 53.94
C GLN A 822 -23.92 35.63 53.71
N SER A 823 -24.66 35.77 52.62
CA SER A 823 -25.49 36.93 52.29
C SER A 823 -26.55 37.20 53.35
N SER A 824 -27.28 36.15 53.73
CA SER A 824 -28.27 36.20 54.81
C SER A 824 -27.61 36.55 56.17
N ARG A 825 -26.43 36.00 56.47
CA ARG A 825 -25.66 36.32 57.69
C ARG A 825 -25.24 37.78 57.77
N ARG A 826 -24.65 38.31 56.70
CA ARG A 826 -24.19 39.71 56.61
C ARG A 826 -25.34 40.70 56.72
N PHE A 827 -26.48 40.39 56.08
CA PHE A 827 -27.66 41.22 56.13
C PHE A 827 -28.13 41.40 57.58
N VAL A 828 -28.40 40.31 58.29
CA VAL A 828 -29.04 40.38 59.62
C VAL A 828 -28.14 40.92 60.73
N SER A 829 -26.81 40.81 60.60
CA SER A 829 -25.86 41.23 61.65
C SER A 829 -26.08 42.67 62.13
N ASP A 830 -26.61 43.56 61.28
CA ASP A 830 -26.76 44.98 61.59
C ASP A 830 -28.12 45.60 61.19
N VAL A 831 -29.14 44.78 60.90
CA VAL A 831 -30.47 45.26 60.44
C VAL A 831 -31.34 45.79 61.59
N ILE A 832 -31.18 45.27 62.80
CA ILE A 832 -32.05 45.58 63.96
C ILE A 832 -31.20 46.03 65.14
N GLY A 833 -31.52 47.19 65.71
CA GLY A 833 -30.65 47.89 66.65
C GLY A 833 -29.63 48.83 65.98
N ALA A 834 -29.87 49.21 64.71
CA ALA A 834 -29.03 50.11 63.94
C ALA A 834 -28.99 51.55 64.50
N CYS A 835 -30.03 51.94 65.26
CA CYS A 835 -30.21 53.27 65.82
C CYS A 835 -30.63 53.24 67.30
N ASP A 836 -30.24 54.30 68.02
CA ASP A 836 -30.62 54.54 69.42
C ASP A 836 -31.96 55.32 69.57
N ALA A 837 -32.59 55.72 68.46
CA ALA A 837 -33.85 56.50 68.38
C ALA A 837 -34.67 56.04 67.16
N PRO A 838 -35.96 56.41 67.01
CA PRO A 838 -36.71 56.16 65.79
C PRO A 838 -35.95 56.72 64.59
N CYS A 839 -35.75 55.89 63.58
CA CYS A 839 -34.89 56.26 62.47
C CYS A 839 -35.25 55.51 61.20
N SER A 840 -34.87 56.10 60.07
CA SER A 840 -34.67 55.41 58.81
C SER A 840 -33.18 55.41 58.47
N TRP A 841 -32.73 54.37 57.79
CA TRP A 841 -31.34 54.25 57.42
C TRP A 841 -31.19 53.62 56.05
N ALA A 842 -30.12 54.03 55.36
CA ALA A 842 -29.67 53.44 54.11
C ALA A 842 -28.22 53.00 54.26
N ARG A 843 -27.89 51.84 53.70
CA ARG A 843 -26.58 51.21 53.85
C ARG A 843 -26.09 50.66 52.52
N ILE A 844 -24.81 50.87 52.27
CA ILE A 844 -24.09 50.24 51.16
C ILE A 844 -23.00 49.37 51.76
N GLN A 845 -22.94 48.12 51.31
CA GLN A 845 -21.87 47.20 51.63
C GLN A 845 -21.18 46.77 50.35
N ALA A 846 -19.86 46.66 50.40
CA ALA A 846 -19.10 46.02 49.33
C ALA A 846 -17.98 45.19 49.94
N GLY A 847 -17.69 44.05 49.34
CA GLY A 847 -16.62 43.20 49.84
C GLY A 847 -16.18 42.12 48.87
N GLN A 848 -15.06 41.50 49.22
CA GLN A 848 -14.52 40.35 48.54
C GLN A 848 -14.23 39.24 49.54
N THR A 849 -14.61 38.02 49.18
CA THR A 849 -14.32 36.79 49.89
C THR A 849 -13.41 35.92 49.03
N ARG A 850 -12.36 35.36 49.64
CA ARG A 850 -11.48 34.38 49.01
C ARG A 850 -11.45 33.12 49.88
N GLN A 851 -11.84 32.00 49.29
CA GLN A 851 -11.70 30.67 49.85
C GLN A 851 -10.62 29.93 49.04
N ASP A 852 -9.55 29.50 49.69
CA ASP A 852 -8.55 28.65 49.06
C ASP A 852 -9.06 27.19 49.05
N GLU A 853 -8.61 26.45 48.04
CA GLU A 853 -9.00 25.06 47.84
C GLU A 853 -8.37 24.11 48.88
N ALA A 854 -9.18 23.20 49.42
CA ALA A 854 -8.76 22.16 50.35
C ALA A 854 -9.43 20.81 50.04
N ALA A 855 -9.05 19.73 50.73
CA ALA A 855 -9.58 18.39 50.48
C ALA A 855 -11.12 18.29 50.60
N ASP A 856 -11.74 19.16 51.40
CA ASP A 856 -13.18 19.21 51.68
C ASP A 856 -13.81 20.60 51.41
N ALA A 857 -13.07 21.54 50.81
CA ALA A 857 -13.53 22.89 50.50
C ALA A 857 -13.15 23.29 49.06
N ILE A 858 -14.10 23.90 48.35
CA ILE A 858 -13.91 24.39 46.99
C ILE A 858 -13.21 25.74 47.01
N GLY A 859 -12.25 25.97 46.11
CA GLY A 859 -11.57 27.26 45.99
C GLY A 859 -12.39 28.25 45.15
N TYR A 860 -12.67 29.45 45.67
CA TYR A 860 -13.40 30.48 44.92
C TYR A 860 -13.13 31.91 45.42
N ASP A 861 -13.33 32.87 44.53
CA ASP A 861 -13.39 34.29 44.82
C ASP A 861 -14.82 34.80 44.64
N ALA A 862 -15.39 35.47 45.64
CA ALA A 862 -16.72 36.05 45.58
C ALA A 862 -16.67 37.55 45.87
N GLN A 863 -17.22 38.36 44.97
CA GLN A 863 -17.42 39.79 45.13
C GLN A 863 -18.91 40.04 45.37
N PHE A 864 -19.24 40.98 46.26
CA PHE A 864 -20.62 41.33 46.53
C PHE A 864 -20.79 42.83 46.75
N GLN A 865 -21.95 43.33 46.35
CA GLN A 865 -22.41 44.69 46.58
C GLN A 865 -23.84 44.62 47.09
N VAL A 866 -24.10 45.22 48.26
CA VAL A 866 -25.40 45.19 48.90
C VAL A 866 -25.89 46.62 49.10
N PHE A 867 -27.11 46.88 48.64
CA PHE A 867 -27.86 48.09 48.93
C PHE A 867 -29.00 47.73 49.87
N GLU A 868 -29.08 48.43 50.98
CA GLU A 868 -30.06 48.14 52.01
C GLU A 868 -30.73 49.42 52.49
N MET A 869 -31.99 49.27 52.86
CA MET A 869 -32.75 50.32 53.51
C MET A 869 -33.62 49.71 54.60
N GLY A 870 -33.75 50.42 55.70
CA GLY A 870 -34.56 49.96 56.81
C GLY A 870 -34.99 51.11 57.71
N GLY A 871 -35.82 50.75 58.67
CA GLY A 871 -36.28 51.69 59.67
C GLY A 871 -36.64 50.97 60.95
N GLN A 872 -36.66 51.74 62.04
CA GLN A 872 -37.00 51.26 63.37
C GLN A 872 -37.96 52.25 64.01
N ILE A 873 -39.08 51.74 64.53
CA ILE A 873 -40.10 52.52 65.21
C ILE A 873 -40.38 51.95 66.61
N PRO A 874 -40.64 52.80 67.61
CA PRO A 874 -40.99 52.35 68.95
C PRO A 874 -42.41 51.78 68.94
N ILE A 875 -42.62 50.64 69.59
CA ILE A 875 -43.94 50.01 69.73
C ILE A 875 -44.39 49.89 71.20
N ALA A 876 -43.45 49.90 72.14
CA ALA A 876 -43.69 50.04 73.57
C ALA A 876 -42.45 50.67 74.24
N GLU A 877 -42.56 51.01 75.53
CA GLU A 877 -41.41 51.52 76.28
C GLU A 877 -40.27 50.49 76.29
N GLY A 878 -39.11 50.89 75.78
CA GLY A 878 -37.95 50.00 75.64
C GLY A 878 -38.11 48.89 74.59
N LEU A 879 -39.11 48.93 73.70
CA LEU A 879 -39.29 47.93 72.65
C LEU A 879 -39.55 48.60 71.29
N ASP A 880 -38.69 48.32 70.32
CA ASP A 880 -38.78 48.84 68.96
C ASP A 880 -39.04 47.70 67.95
N LEU A 881 -39.86 47.99 66.93
CA LEU A 881 -40.04 47.15 65.76
C LEU A 881 -39.16 47.67 64.62
N GLY A 882 -38.29 46.80 64.10
CA GLY A 882 -37.41 47.08 62.97
C GLY A 882 -37.76 46.25 61.75
N GLY A 883 -37.60 46.86 60.57
CA GLY A 883 -37.73 46.16 59.28
C GLY A 883 -36.72 46.70 58.27
N ALA A 884 -36.22 45.81 57.40
CA ALA A 884 -35.33 46.19 56.31
C ALA A 884 -35.53 45.35 55.06
N LEU A 885 -35.16 45.95 53.93
CA LEU A 885 -35.07 45.33 52.62
C LEU A 885 -33.67 45.52 52.06
N ALA A 886 -33.15 44.51 51.37
CA ALA A 886 -31.86 44.56 50.74
C ALA A 886 -31.86 43.93 49.35
N TYR A 887 -31.09 44.54 48.46
CA TYR A 887 -30.69 44.01 47.18
C TYR A 887 -29.19 43.71 47.20
N GLU A 888 -28.82 42.47 46.92
CA GLU A 888 -27.43 42.05 46.77
C GLU A 888 -27.18 41.63 45.33
N HIS A 889 -26.17 42.25 44.71
CA HIS A 889 -25.52 41.72 43.52
C HIS A 889 -24.23 41.00 43.93
N SER A 890 -24.02 39.79 43.41
CA SER A 890 -22.89 38.94 43.75
C SER A 890 -22.28 38.31 42.50
N LEU A 891 -20.95 38.22 42.49
CA LEU A 891 -20.17 37.60 41.42
C LEU A 891 -19.21 36.60 42.05
N LEU A 892 -19.40 35.31 41.77
CA LEU A 892 -18.49 34.24 42.17
C LEU A 892 -17.67 33.80 40.97
N ARG A 893 -16.38 33.57 41.19
CA ARG A 893 -15.45 32.97 40.23
C ARG A 893 -14.73 31.81 40.89
N ASP A 894 -14.60 30.72 40.16
CA ASP A 894 -13.75 29.62 40.60
C ASP A 894 -12.29 30.07 40.64
N SER A 895 -11.52 29.53 41.58
CA SER A 895 -10.10 29.89 41.78
C SER A 895 -9.21 29.57 40.57
N ASP A 896 -9.61 28.60 39.74
CA ASP A 896 -8.96 28.24 38.48
C ASP A 896 -9.55 28.95 37.25
N GLY A 897 -10.54 29.83 37.45
CA GLY A 897 -11.23 30.56 36.38
C GLY A 897 -12.17 29.71 35.53
N SER A 898 -12.41 28.44 35.88
CA SER A 898 -13.22 27.51 35.09
C SER A 898 -14.73 27.79 35.17
N ALA A 899 -15.18 28.56 36.15
CA ALA A 899 -16.58 28.92 36.31
C ALA A 899 -16.80 30.35 36.80
N ARG A 900 -17.92 30.92 36.38
CA ARG A 900 -18.43 32.23 36.79
C ARG A 900 -19.91 32.12 37.14
N ILE A 901 -20.31 32.77 38.22
CA ILE A 901 -21.71 32.81 38.67
C ILE A 901 -22.06 34.25 39.02
N ASP A 902 -23.00 34.83 38.28
CA ASP A 902 -23.59 36.14 38.57
C ASP A 902 -24.92 35.91 39.29
N GLY A 903 -25.15 36.58 40.42
CA GLY A 903 -26.29 36.35 41.30
C GLY A 903 -26.92 37.62 41.81
N ASP A 904 -28.23 37.75 41.63
CA ASP A 904 -29.05 38.84 42.16
C ASP A 904 -29.98 38.30 43.24
N THR A 905 -29.99 38.96 44.40
CA THR A 905 -30.67 38.47 45.59
C THR A 905 -31.50 39.57 46.23
N MET A 906 -32.74 39.25 46.58
CA MET A 906 -33.62 40.08 47.39
C MET A 906 -33.75 39.49 48.78
N LEU A 907 -33.59 40.33 49.80
CA LEU A 907 -33.61 40.00 51.22
C LEU A 907 -34.60 40.89 51.95
N GLY A 908 -35.29 40.33 52.94
CA GLY A 908 -36.14 41.07 53.84
C GLY A 908 -36.02 40.51 55.26
N ALA A 909 -36.02 41.39 56.25
CA ALA A 909 -36.01 41.00 57.65
C ALA A 909 -36.96 41.87 58.47
N ILE A 910 -37.51 41.26 59.51
CA ILE A 910 -38.31 41.91 60.53
C ILE A 910 -37.86 41.41 61.90
N GLY A 911 -37.94 42.27 62.91
CA GLY A 911 -37.65 41.84 64.26
C GLY A 911 -37.80 42.92 65.29
N LEU A 912 -37.51 42.53 66.52
CA LEU A 912 -37.77 43.29 67.72
C LEU A 912 -36.45 43.65 68.40
N HIS A 913 -36.35 44.89 68.84
CA HIS A 913 -35.23 45.41 69.60
C HIS A 913 -35.71 45.84 70.98
N TYR A 914 -35.32 45.10 72.01
CA TYR A 914 -35.64 45.38 73.40
C TYR A 914 -34.45 46.05 74.10
N ARG A 915 -34.70 47.15 74.81
CA ARG A 915 -33.72 47.98 75.50
C ARG A 915 -34.13 48.19 76.95
N SER A 916 -33.26 47.80 77.87
CA SER A 916 -33.46 48.00 79.32
C SER A 916 -32.13 48.38 79.98
N GLY A 917 -31.97 49.67 80.30
CA GLY A 917 -30.73 50.22 80.82
C GLY A 917 -29.54 49.99 79.88
N ALA A 918 -28.53 49.26 80.37
CA ALA A 918 -27.34 48.91 79.60
C ALA A 918 -27.51 47.67 78.70
N LEU A 919 -28.59 46.89 78.86
CA LEU A 919 -28.84 45.66 78.12
C LEU A 919 -29.70 45.92 76.88
N GLN A 920 -29.29 45.36 75.74
CA GLN A 920 -30.03 45.37 74.48
C GLN A 920 -30.19 43.92 73.98
N LEU A 921 -31.43 43.50 73.69
CA LEU A 921 -31.75 42.22 73.09
C LEU A 921 -32.38 42.45 71.71
N VAL A 922 -31.92 41.70 70.72
CA VAL A 922 -32.39 41.79 69.33
C VAL A 922 -32.81 40.41 68.87
N GLY A 923 -34.07 40.24 68.49
CA GLY A 923 -34.59 39.03 67.86
C GLY A 923 -35.10 39.33 66.45
N SER A 924 -34.71 38.53 65.46
CA SER A 924 -35.07 38.78 64.06
C SER A 924 -35.36 37.50 63.28
N VAL A 925 -36.20 37.63 62.26
CA VAL A 925 -36.46 36.63 61.22
C VAL A 925 -36.16 37.26 59.87
N ASP A 926 -35.42 36.54 59.03
CA ASP A 926 -35.09 36.96 57.67
C ASP A 926 -35.48 35.91 56.64
N GLY A 927 -35.86 36.39 55.46
CA GLY A 927 -36.09 35.56 54.30
C GLY A 927 -35.50 36.22 53.07
N GLY A 928 -35.17 35.42 52.07
CA GLY A 928 -34.85 35.99 50.79
C GLY A 928 -34.70 34.98 49.67
N PHE A 929 -34.71 35.52 48.46
CA PHE A 929 -34.76 34.79 47.21
C PHE A 929 -33.66 35.29 46.27
N GLY A 930 -32.92 34.36 45.67
CA GLY A 930 -31.83 34.65 44.76
C GLY A 930 -32.02 33.99 43.40
N TRP A 931 -31.78 34.77 42.34
CA TRP A 931 -31.66 34.31 40.96
C TRP A 931 -30.20 34.34 40.55
N TYR A 932 -29.72 33.22 40.02
CA TYR A 932 -28.32 33.08 39.65
C TYR A 932 -28.23 32.67 38.18
N ALA A 933 -27.21 33.17 37.49
CA ALA A 933 -26.77 32.74 36.18
C ALA A 933 -25.36 32.17 36.32
N SER A 934 -25.21 30.88 36.10
CA SER A 934 -23.93 30.19 36.14
C SER A 934 -23.47 29.86 34.72
N ARG A 935 -22.19 30.13 34.45
CA ARG A 935 -21.49 29.69 33.26
C ARG A 935 -20.20 29.02 33.69
N ARG A 936 -20.01 27.75 33.35
CA ARG A 936 -18.74 27.03 33.56
C ARG A 936 -18.20 26.44 32.28
N SER A 937 -16.92 26.11 32.27
CA SER A 937 -16.25 25.42 31.18
C SER A 937 -16.08 23.94 31.51
N ILE A 938 -16.72 23.08 30.71
CA ILE A 938 -16.50 21.63 30.73
C ILE A 938 -15.28 21.34 29.86
N THR A 939 -14.19 20.88 30.48
CA THR A 939 -12.93 20.57 29.79
C THR A 939 -12.68 19.06 29.80
N VAL A 940 -12.49 18.49 28.61
CA VAL A 940 -12.16 17.07 28.39
C VAL A 940 -10.96 17.01 27.46
N GLY A 941 -9.78 16.75 28.00
CA GLY A 941 -8.53 16.81 27.23
C GLY A 941 -8.27 18.22 26.70
N ARG A 942 -8.35 18.42 25.38
CA ARG A 942 -8.20 19.73 24.72
C ARG A 942 -9.54 20.41 24.39
N ASP A 943 -10.64 19.66 24.47
CA ASP A 943 -11.95 20.18 24.13
C ASP A 943 -12.55 20.89 25.35
N SER A 944 -13.07 22.09 25.12
CA SER A 944 -13.63 22.95 26.16
C SER A 944 -14.95 23.52 25.67
N GLN A 945 -16.04 23.24 26.39
CA GLN A 945 -17.39 23.67 26.02
C GLN A 945 -18.07 24.40 27.19
N PRO A 946 -18.77 25.52 26.95
CA PRO A 946 -19.51 26.21 27.99
C PRO A 946 -20.74 25.41 28.42
N ALA A 947 -21.07 25.48 29.70
CA ALA A 947 -22.30 24.98 30.28
C ALA A 947 -22.97 26.10 31.08
N ASP A 948 -24.19 26.45 30.67
CA ASP A 948 -24.97 27.55 31.25
C ASP A 948 -26.12 27.00 32.10
N ALA A 949 -26.38 27.58 33.28
CA ALA A 949 -27.50 27.21 34.15
C ALA A 949 -28.12 28.43 34.83
N ARG A 950 -29.41 28.32 35.20
CA ARG A 950 -30.15 29.37 35.93
C ARG A 950 -30.69 28.89 37.28
N PRO A 951 -29.82 28.63 38.27
CA PRO A 951 -30.24 28.15 39.58
C PRO A 951 -31.03 29.21 40.37
N ARG A 952 -31.93 28.71 41.24
CA ARG A 952 -32.76 29.54 42.14
C ARG A 952 -32.63 29.02 43.57
N LEU A 953 -32.28 29.91 44.48
CA LEU A 953 -32.09 29.59 45.90
C LEU A 953 -32.96 30.50 46.77
N TRP A 954 -33.42 29.98 47.88
CA TRP A 954 -34.08 30.77 48.91
C TRP A 954 -33.55 30.39 50.29
N ASN A 955 -33.71 31.28 51.26
CA ASN A 955 -33.37 31.01 52.65
C ASN A 955 -34.48 31.50 53.59
N LEU A 956 -34.52 30.88 54.76
CA LEU A 956 -35.26 31.35 55.92
C LEU A 956 -34.35 31.26 57.14
N GLY A 957 -34.16 32.38 57.83
CA GLY A 957 -33.25 32.51 58.95
C GLY A 957 -33.91 33.15 60.17
N MET A 958 -33.33 32.86 61.33
CA MET A 958 -33.64 33.50 62.60
C MET A 958 -32.33 33.83 63.33
N ALA A 959 -32.31 34.97 64.02
CA ALA A 959 -31.17 35.37 64.83
C ALA A 959 -31.61 36.03 66.14
N LEU A 960 -30.84 35.76 67.19
CA LEU A 960 -30.98 36.36 68.51
C LEU A 960 -29.62 36.92 68.94
N ALA A 961 -29.56 38.18 69.32
CA ALA A 961 -28.36 38.84 69.78
C ALA A 961 -28.61 39.57 71.11
N ALA A 962 -27.61 39.54 72.00
CA ALA A 962 -27.59 40.25 73.26
C ALA A 962 -26.34 41.14 73.30
N ASN A 963 -26.53 42.40 73.67
CA ASN A 963 -25.46 43.37 73.81
C ASN A 963 -25.55 44.06 75.17
N TYR A 964 -24.42 44.36 75.80
CA TYR A 964 -24.38 45.06 77.08
C TYR A 964 -23.38 46.22 77.02
N ARG A 965 -23.82 47.46 77.25
CA ARG A 965 -22.95 48.65 77.15
C ARG A 965 -22.37 49.03 78.51
N MET A 966 -21.07 48.82 78.68
CA MET A 966 -20.32 49.18 79.88
C MET A 966 -19.62 50.55 79.68
N PRO A 967 -19.92 51.57 80.48
CA PRO A 967 -19.20 52.85 80.42
C PRO A 967 -17.77 52.69 80.95
N LEU A 968 -16.79 53.23 80.23
CA LEU A 968 -15.37 53.30 80.61
C LEU A 968 -14.96 54.78 80.70
N GLY A 969 -15.36 55.45 81.78
CA GLY A 969 -15.20 56.91 81.94
C GLY A 969 -16.29 57.73 81.26
N ALA A 970 -16.07 59.05 81.12
CA ALA A 970 -17.09 59.99 80.61
C ALA A 970 -17.37 59.82 79.10
N ASN A 971 -16.37 59.39 78.32
CA ASN A 971 -16.42 59.42 76.86
C ASN A 971 -16.18 58.06 76.18
N SER A 972 -15.77 57.01 76.88
CA SER A 972 -15.47 55.70 76.27
C SER A 972 -16.42 54.61 76.78
N TYR A 973 -16.60 53.54 75.98
CA TYR A 973 -17.47 52.42 76.33
C TYR A 973 -16.92 51.10 75.80
N LEU A 974 -17.19 50.02 76.54
CA LEU A 974 -16.99 48.64 76.11
C LEU A 974 -18.37 47.98 75.95
N LYS A 975 -18.62 47.37 74.79
CA LYS A 975 -19.87 46.70 74.46
C LYS A 975 -19.61 45.22 74.16
N PRO A 976 -19.55 44.33 75.17
CA PRO A 976 -19.63 42.89 74.94
C PRO A 976 -20.96 42.52 74.27
N PHE A 977 -20.91 41.54 73.36
CA PHE A 977 -22.07 41.00 72.67
C PHE A 977 -21.95 39.49 72.42
N ALA A 978 -23.10 38.83 72.37
CA ALA A 978 -23.23 37.44 71.97
C ALA A 978 -24.44 37.29 71.05
N ALA A 979 -24.32 36.49 70.00
CA ALA A 979 -25.39 36.24 69.05
C ALA A 979 -25.45 34.77 68.66
N VAL A 980 -26.66 34.28 68.38
CA VAL A 980 -26.92 32.95 67.82
C VAL A 980 -27.82 33.09 66.60
N ARG A 981 -27.56 32.27 65.57
CA ARG A 981 -28.27 32.29 64.30
C ARG A 981 -28.53 30.88 63.82
N GLY A 982 -29.70 30.64 63.25
CA GLY A 982 -30.01 29.45 62.47
C GLY A 982 -30.63 29.84 61.15
N ALA A 983 -30.15 29.28 60.03
CA ALA A 983 -30.75 29.52 58.72
C ALA A 983 -30.79 28.25 57.88
N ASN A 984 -31.93 28.02 57.23
CA ASN A 984 -32.11 26.99 56.22
C ASN A 984 -31.98 27.62 54.83
N VAL A 985 -31.06 27.10 54.02
CA VAL A 985 -30.90 27.47 52.61
C VAL A 985 -31.41 26.31 51.76
N ARG A 986 -32.24 26.59 50.76
CA ARG A 986 -32.75 25.59 49.83
C ARG A 986 -32.51 26.01 48.38
N ALA A 987 -31.97 25.09 47.60
CA ALA A 987 -31.80 25.21 46.16
C ALA A 987 -32.83 24.33 45.44
N ASN A 988 -33.45 24.89 44.41
CA ASN A 988 -34.30 24.11 43.50
C ASN A 988 -33.44 23.21 42.61
N GLY A 989 -34.05 22.14 42.07
CA GLY A 989 -33.38 21.34 41.03
C GLY A 989 -33.24 22.14 39.75
N PHE A 990 -32.12 21.96 39.04
CA PHE A 990 -31.83 22.64 37.78
C PHE A 990 -30.96 21.75 36.89
N ALA A 991 -30.94 22.03 35.60
CA ALA A 991 -30.07 21.38 34.63
C ALA A 991 -29.23 22.43 33.90
N GLU A 992 -28.05 22.03 33.49
CA GLU A 992 -27.18 22.82 32.61
C GLU A 992 -27.59 22.64 31.14
N ASP A 993 -27.41 23.70 30.37
CA ASP A 993 -27.51 23.73 28.92
C ASP A 993 -26.09 23.78 28.33
N SER A 994 -25.73 22.75 27.56
CA SER A 994 -24.41 22.63 26.93
C SER A 994 -24.47 21.66 25.74
N LEU A 995 -23.56 21.86 24.78
CA LEU A 995 -23.30 20.87 23.73
C LEU A 995 -22.43 19.69 24.22
N SER A 996 -21.83 19.81 25.40
CA SER A 996 -21.05 18.74 26.00
C SER A 996 -21.95 17.64 26.56
N PRO A 997 -21.62 16.35 26.36
CA PRO A 997 -22.37 15.26 26.98
C PRO A 997 -22.24 15.23 28.51
N PHE A 998 -21.34 16.02 29.09
CA PHE A 998 -21.13 16.09 30.53
C PHE A 998 -21.81 17.30 31.21
N ALA A 999 -22.86 17.85 30.59
CA ALA A 999 -23.76 18.79 31.25
C ALA A 999 -24.40 18.12 32.48
N LEU A 1000 -24.58 18.86 33.58
CA LEU A 1000 -25.06 18.31 34.85
C LEU A 1000 -26.53 18.65 35.12
N GLN A 1001 -27.23 17.70 35.72
CA GLN A 1001 -28.55 17.87 36.31
C GLN A 1001 -28.47 17.69 37.82
N PHE A 1002 -28.90 18.72 38.56
CA PHE A 1002 -28.87 18.77 40.01
C PHE A 1002 -30.25 18.53 40.61
N ALA A 1003 -30.31 17.71 41.66
CA ALA A 1003 -31.51 17.51 42.45
C ALA A 1003 -31.77 18.70 43.40
N ALA A 1004 -33.05 18.93 43.74
CA ALA A 1004 -33.42 19.92 44.75
C ALA A 1004 -32.88 19.52 46.13
N ARG A 1005 -32.35 20.48 46.89
CA ARG A 1005 -31.71 20.21 48.18
C ARG A 1005 -31.87 21.38 49.15
N GLY A 1006 -31.98 21.09 50.44
CA GLY A 1006 -31.95 22.09 51.52
C GLY A 1006 -30.96 21.70 52.61
N ASN A 1007 -30.40 22.70 53.28
CA ASN A 1007 -29.41 22.51 54.34
C ASN A 1007 -29.60 23.56 55.45
N PHE A 1008 -29.57 23.11 56.70
CA PHE A 1008 -29.66 23.98 57.86
C PHE A 1008 -28.28 24.21 58.46
N ALA A 1009 -27.92 25.48 58.63
CA ALA A 1009 -26.67 25.89 59.26
C ALA A 1009 -26.96 26.78 60.48
N ALA A 1010 -26.20 26.57 61.54
CA ALA A 1010 -26.29 27.32 62.77
C ALA A 1010 -24.94 27.94 63.11
N SER A 1011 -24.95 29.17 63.62
CA SER A 1011 -23.74 29.84 64.10
C SER A 1011 -23.95 30.55 65.43
N GLY A 1012 -22.88 30.65 66.21
CA GLY A 1012 -22.80 31.38 67.46
C GLY A 1012 -21.61 32.32 67.44
N THR A 1013 -21.83 33.58 67.74
CA THR A 1013 -20.82 34.64 67.73
C THR A 1013 -20.69 35.25 69.12
N ILE A 1014 -19.45 35.45 69.58
CA ILE A 1014 -19.16 36.19 70.82
C ILE A 1014 -18.09 37.22 70.51
N GLY A 1015 -18.24 38.44 71.01
CA GLY A 1015 -17.28 39.50 70.79
C GLY A 1015 -17.45 40.69 71.72
N ALA A 1016 -16.59 41.69 71.54
CA ALA A 1016 -16.70 42.97 72.21
C ALA A 1016 -16.31 44.11 71.27
N SER A 1017 -16.98 45.25 71.43
CA SER A 1017 -16.68 46.48 70.73
C SER A 1017 -16.23 47.56 71.73
N LEU A 1018 -15.09 48.20 71.48
CA LEU A 1018 -14.56 49.30 72.26
C LEU A 1018 -14.72 50.58 71.44
N GLY A 1019 -15.43 51.57 71.96
CA GLY A 1019 -15.62 52.85 71.29
C GLY A 1019 -15.31 54.02 72.20
N THR A 1020 -14.98 55.16 71.59
CA THR A 1020 -14.81 56.43 72.31
C THR A 1020 -15.54 57.54 71.57
N ARG A 1021 -15.96 58.56 72.32
CA ARG A 1021 -16.66 59.73 71.81
C ARG A 1021 -15.71 60.92 71.75
N ILE A 1022 -15.64 61.56 70.59
CA ILE A 1022 -14.85 62.77 70.33
C ILE A 1022 -15.81 63.86 69.88
N VAL A 1023 -15.89 64.97 70.60
CA VAL A 1023 -16.75 66.12 70.23
C VAL A 1023 -15.98 67.01 69.25
N ILE A 1024 -16.59 67.36 68.12
CA ILE A 1024 -16.00 68.18 67.05
C ILE A 1024 -16.92 69.40 66.85
N GLY A 1025 -16.75 70.44 67.67
CA GLY A 1025 -17.61 71.64 67.66
C GLY A 1025 -18.90 71.49 68.47
N GLU A 1026 -19.80 72.48 68.39
CA GLU A 1026 -21.06 72.51 69.18
C GLU A 1026 -22.10 71.49 68.69
N ASP A 1027 -22.13 71.18 67.39
CA ASP A 1027 -23.17 70.34 66.76
C ASP A 1027 -22.66 69.08 66.04
N ALA A 1028 -21.38 68.71 66.18
CA ALA A 1028 -20.86 67.48 65.57
C ALA A 1028 -20.03 66.63 66.53
N ARG A 1029 -20.14 65.30 66.39
CA ARG A 1029 -19.35 64.33 67.16
C ARG A 1029 -18.89 63.18 66.29
N LEU A 1030 -17.70 62.67 66.59
CA LEU A 1030 -17.09 61.49 65.97
C LEU A 1030 -16.95 60.39 67.02
N ASP A 1031 -17.54 59.23 66.73
CA ASP A 1031 -17.53 58.05 67.58
C ASP A 1031 -16.71 56.92 66.90
N PRO A 1032 -15.36 56.90 67.01
CA PRO A 1032 -14.56 55.77 66.55
C PRO A 1032 -14.76 54.53 67.42
N PHE A 1033 -14.77 53.36 66.78
CA PHE A 1033 -14.90 52.06 67.44
C PHE A 1033 -14.03 50.98 66.80
N VAL A 1034 -13.65 50.01 67.61
CA VAL A 1034 -12.96 48.78 67.21
C VAL A 1034 -13.73 47.59 67.77
N THR A 1035 -13.92 46.55 66.97
CA THR A 1035 -14.68 45.35 67.32
C THR A 1035 -13.81 44.11 67.11
N ALA A 1036 -13.82 43.19 68.08
CA ALA A 1036 -13.21 41.88 67.95
C ALA A 1036 -14.23 40.79 68.30
N ALA A 1037 -14.38 39.78 67.44
CA ALA A 1037 -15.33 38.70 67.63
C ALA A 1037 -14.84 37.36 67.06
N VAL A 1038 -15.36 36.27 67.61
CA VAL A 1038 -15.18 34.91 67.09
C VAL A 1038 -16.55 34.29 66.85
N GLU A 1039 -16.72 33.64 65.70
CA GLU A 1039 -17.92 32.90 65.32
C GLU A 1039 -17.60 31.41 65.14
N PHE A 1040 -18.45 30.57 65.70
CA PHE A 1040 -18.44 29.11 65.54
C PHE A 1040 -19.68 28.70 64.75
N ALA A 1041 -19.49 27.99 63.63
CA ALA A 1041 -20.57 27.58 62.75
C ALA A 1041 -20.57 26.07 62.54
N GLY A 1042 -21.77 25.47 62.63
CA GLY A 1042 -22.03 24.05 62.40
C GLY A 1042 -23.09 23.86 61.31
N GLY A 1043 -23.02 22.72 60.61
CA GLY A 1043 -23.94 22.44 59.50
C GLY A 1043 -23.69 23.29 58.24
N THR A 1044 -22.52 23.92 58.11
CA THR A 1044 -22.15 24.76 56.95
C THR A 1044 -21.74 23.97 55.71
N GLY A 1045 -21.77 22.63 55.78
CA GLY A 1045 -21.51 21.75 54.65
C GLY A 1045 -22.74 21.61 53.75
N TRP A 1046 -22.61 21.98 52.49
CA TRP A 1046 -23.58 21.76 51.45
C TRP A 1046 -23.24 20.49 50.66
N GLU A 1047 -24.18 19.55 50.56
CA GLU A 1047 -24.05 18.36 49.73
C GLU A 1047 -25.30 18.20 48.85
N THR A 1048 -25.08 18.21 47.53
CA THR A 1048 -26.12 17.96 46.52
C THR A 1048 -25.75 16.76 45.65
N ARG A 1049 -26.73 16.19 44.94
CA ARG A 1049 -26.52 15.06 44.02
C ARG A 1049 -26.66 15.53 42.58
N ALA A 1050 -25.73 15.10 41.73
CA ALA A 1050 -25.68 15.43 40.31
C ALA A 1050 -25.63 14.17 39.45
N ARG A 1051 -26.13 14.28 38.21
CA ARG A 1051 -26.01 13.29 37.14
C ARG A 1051 -25.73 14.01 35.82
N PHE A 1052 -25.25 13.31 34.80
CA PHE A 1052 -25.16 13.91 33.47
C PHE A 1052 -26.56 14.02 32.84
N VAL A 1053 -26.78 15.11 32.09
CA VAL A 1053 -28.04 15.36 31.37
C VAL A 1053 -28.21 14.28 30.30
N GLY A 1054 -29.38 13.64 30.28
CA GLY A 1054 -29.69 12.56 29.34
C GLY A 1054 -29.53 11.16 29.92
N GLU A 1055 -29.02 11.01 31.14
CA GLU A 1055 -29.06 9.73 31.86
C GLU A 1055 -30.52 9.32 32.18
N SER A 1056 -30.85 8.08 31.84
CA SER A 1056 -32.09 7.36 32.15
C SER A 1056 -32.29 7.09 33.65
N GLY A 1057 -31.22 7.22 34.45
CA GLY A 1057 -31.23 7.04 35.89
C GLY A 1057 -30.90 5.63 36.38
N ALA A 1058 -30.24 4.81 35.54
CA ALA A 1058 -29.80 3.46 35.91
C ALA A 1058 -28.60 3.44 36.87
N SER A 1059 -27.78 4.50 36.87
CA SER A 1059 -26.67 4.72 37.82
C SER A 1059 -27.05 5.68 38.96
N ASP A 1060 -26.49 5.42 40.15
CA ASP A 1060 -26.64 6.30 41.30
C ASP A 1060 -25.94 7.66 41.07
N PRO A 1061 -26.61 8.80 41.32
CA PRO A 1061 -26.00 10.11 41.11
C PRO A 1061 -24.81 10.36 42.05
N PHE A 1062 -23.80 11.09 41.57
CA PHE A 1062 -22.62 11.42 42.36
C PHE A 1062 -22.82 12.66 43.25
N ALA A 1063 -22.04 12.76 44.33
CA ALA A 1063 -22.17 13.82 45.31
C ALA A 1063 -21.26 15.03 44.99
N VAL A 1064 -21.84 16.23 45.02
CA VAL A 1064 -21.12 17.50 44.95
C VAL A 1064 -21.16 18.17 46.31
N LYS A 1065 -19.98 18.35 46.92
CA LYS A 1065 -19.81 18.87 48.27
C LYS A 1065 -19.14 20.25 48.25
N ALA A 1066 -19.65 21.17 49.05
CA ALA A 1066 -19.04 22.45 49.36
C ALA A 1066 -19.16 22.72 50.86
N ARG A 1067 -18.20 23.44 51.46
CA ARG A 1067 -18.20 23.70 52.90
C ARG A 1067 -17.70 25.12 53.17
N ALA A 1068 -18.37 25.82 54.09
CA ALA A 1068 -17.90 27.08 54.65
C ALA A 1068 -17.04 26.83 55.91
N PRO A 1069 -16.11 27.72 56.28
CA PRO A 1069 -15.29 27.57 57.49
C PRO A 1069 -16.16 27.45 58.75
N GLY A 1070 -15.81 26.50 59.62
CA GLY A 1070 -16.52 26.26 60.89
C GLY A 1070 -16.14 27.21 62.02
N THR A 1071 -15.06 27.98 61.87
CA THR A 1071 -14.64 28.99 62.85
C THR A 1071 -14.07 30.20 62.12
N ILE A 1072 -14.54 31.39 62.48
CA ILE A 1072 -14.16 32.66 61.86
C ILE A 1072 -13.80 33.66 62.94
N GLY A 1073 -12.63 34.26 62.84
CA GLY A 1073 -12.24 35.44 63.61
C GLY A 1073 -12.57 36.71 62.84
N ARG A 1074 -13.11 37.73 63.52
CA ARG A 1074 -13.54 38.99 62.91
C ARG A 1074 -12.94 40.16 63.67
N PHE A 1075 -12.34 41.08 62.94
CA PHE A 1075 -11.81 42.33 63.47
C PHE A 1075 -12.41 43.48 62.66
N GLY A 1076 -13.05 44.44 63.32
CA GLY A 1076 -13.69 45.58 62.67
C GLY A 1076 -13.14 46.89 63.22
N ILE A 1077 -12.94 47.86 62.34
CA ILE A 1077 -12.64 49.25 62.70
C ILE A 1077 -13.64 50.16 62.00
N GLY A 1078 -14.16 51.16 62.70
CA GLY A 1078 -15.08 52.11 62.10
C GLY A 1078 -15.17 53.41 62.88
N ALA A 1079 -15.88 54.36 62.30
CA ALA A 1079 -16.24 55.61 62.96
C ALA A 1079 -17.63 56.05 62.52
N GLU A 1080 -18.38 56.63 63.45
CA GLU A 1080 -19.65 57.29 63.18
C GLU A 1080 -19.51 58.80 63.39
N LEU A 1081 -19.78 59.59 62.36
CA LEU A 1081 -19.87 61.04 62.43
C LEU A 1081 -21.35 61.43 62.55
N THR A 1082 -21.73 62.02 63.67
CA THR A 1082 -23.06 62.61 63.86
C THR A 1082 -22.96 64.12 63.64
N SER A 1083 -23.87 64.69 62.84
CA SER A 1083 -23.94 66.12 62.53
C SER A 1083 -25.37 66.61 62.79
N GLY A 1084 -25.56 67.45 63.80
CA GLY A 1084 -26.88 67.84 64.31
C GLY A 1084 -27.64 66.69 64.98
N PRO A 1085 -28.92 66.89 65.33
CA PRO A 1085 -29.75 65.85 65.98
C PRO A 1085 -30.14 64.71 65.01
N ASP A 1086 -30.25 65.01 63.72
CA ASP A 1086 -31.01 64.17 62.79
C ASP A 1086 -30.14 63.24 61.92
N PHE A 1087 -28.89 63.59 61.62
CA PHE A 1087 -28.05 62.84 60.66
C PHE A 1087 -26.82 62.19 61.31
N ALA A 1088 -26.56 60.93 60.96
CA ALA A 1088 -25.31 60.24 61.27
C ALA A 1088 -24.79 59.41 60.09
N LEU A 1089 -23.51 59.56 59.77
CA LEU A 1089 -22.79 58.79 58.76
C LEU A 1089 -21.79 57.87 59.45
N SER A 1090 -21.89 56.56 59.24
CA SER A 1090 -20.94 55.58 59.74
C SER A 1090 -20.19 54.90 58.60
N ILE A 1091 -18.87 54.76 58.76
CA ILE A 1091 -18.00 54.01 57.86
C ILE A 1091 -17.26 52.96 58.68
N SER A 1092 -17.24 51.72 58.22
CA SER A 1092 -16.50 50.63 58.85
C SER A 1092 -15.85 49.69 57.85
N TYR A 1093 -14.76 49.08 58.28
CA TYR A 1093 -14.03 48.05 57.56
C TYR A 1093 -13.84 46.84 58.47
N THR A 1094 -14.26 45.66 57.99
CA THR A 1094 -14.33 44.44 58.78
C THR A 1094 -13.72 43.27 58.02
N PRO A 1095 -12.44 42.96 58.24
CA PRO A 1095 -11.84 41.69 57.82
C PRO A 1095 -12.30 40.51 58.69
N GLU A 1096 -12.58 39.37 58.05
CA GLU A 1096 -12.76 38.08 58.71
C GLU A 1096 -11.75 37.03 58.19
N PHE A 1097 -11.31 36.16 59.09
CA PHE A 1097 -10.29 35.15 58.85
C PHE A 1097 -10.75 33.79 59.37
N GLY A 1098 -10.59 32.75 58.55
CA GLY A 1098 -10.83 31.36 58.90
C GLY A 1098 -9.81 30.44 58.24
N SER A 1099 -9.87 29.14 58.53
CA SER A 1099 -9.03 28.16 57.84
C SER A 1099 -9.31 28.19 56.33
N HIS A 1100 -8.29 28.50 55.52
CA HIS A 1100 -8.40 28.67 54.06
C HIS A 1100 -9.46 29.69 53.60
N TYR A 1101 -9.84 30.64 54.47
CA TYR A 1101 -10.92 31.59 54.19
C TYR A 1101 -10.54 32.99 54.64
N THR A 1102 -10.75 33.97 53.77
CA THR A 1102 -10.62 35.39 54.11
C THR A 1102 -11.75 36.18 53.49
N THR A 1103 -12.28 37.16 54.20
CA THR A 1103 -13.23 38.12 53.63
C THR A 1103 -12.89 39.52 54.09
N GLN A 1104 -13.09 40.49 53.21
CA GLN A 1104 -12.87 41.90 53.48
C GLN A 1104 -14.12 42.65 53.09
N GLN A 1105 -14.67 43.40 54.03
CA GLN A 1105 -15.94 44.10 53.86
C GLN A 1105 -15.82 45.55 54.28
N GLY A 1106 -16.24 46.45 53.41
CA GLY A 1106 -16.47 47.86 53.71
C GLY A 1106 -17.96 48.14 53.80
N VAL A 1107 -18.36 48.95 54.79
CA VAL A 1107 -19.76 49.33 55.01
C VAL A 1107 -19.83 50.84 55.22
N ALA A 1108 -20.72 51.49 54.49
CA ALA A 1108 -21.10 52.88 54.69
C ALA A 1108 -22.61 52.95 54.99
N ARG A 1109 -22.99 53.66 56.05
CA ARG A 1109 -24.37 53.75 56.52
C ARG A 1109 -24.73 55.20 56.81
N LEU A 1110 -25.86 55.64 56.27
CA LEU A 1110 -26.48 56.92 56.59
C LEU A 1110 -27.74 56.67 57.41
N ASN A 1111 -27.83 57.30 58.58
CA ASN A 1111 -28.98 57.25 59.47
C ASN A 1111 -29.65 58.63 59.50
N TYR A 1112 -30.98 58.64 59.41
CA TYR A 1112 -31.85 59.79 59.63
C TYR A 1112 -32.77 59.52 60.81
N ARG A 1113 -32.65 60.30 61.88
CA ARG A 1113 -33.43 60.19 63.12
C ARG A 1113 -34.62 61.16 63.06
N PHE A 1114 -35.77 60.75 63.56
CA PHE A 1114 -37.00 61.56 63.58
C PHE A 1114 -37.84 61.35 64.84
#